data_AF-A0A6F9CAZ4-F1
#
_entry.id   AF-A0A6F9CAZ4-F1
#
_cell.length_a   1.000
_cell.length_b   1.000
_cell.length_c   1.000
_cell.angle_alpha   90.00
_cell.angle_beta   90.00
_cell.angle_gamma   90.00
#
_symmetry.space_group_name_H-M   'P 1'
#
loop_
_entity.id
_entity.type
_entity.pdbx_description
1 polymer ?
#
loop_
_entity_poly.entity_id
_entity_poly.type
_entity_poly.pdbx_seq_one_letter_code
_entity_poly.pdbx_strand_id
1 'polypeptide(L)'
;MESITKDMEGNENGHAQGTGAVAGVFLEKTKQKITIYQAMKKRLLKPGTALALLEAQAATEGIIDLINNRKLPVEEAVKEGIIGPELREKLLVAERAIDAIEKGHYEKGLLSDQIEALKVFYDPNSQENLNYPHLIEKCMVDPDTGLLLLPVCITFKGLRRGVSSTELLVSNIIDKETYDDLQKGKTTTQDVMLMETVKEYLEGKGGISGVAMLSSNQIMSIYQAMKQGILMPGTALVLLEAQAATGFMIDPVQNKKFSVDEAIKNKVVGPDYHAKLLSAERAVTGYKDPYTSETISLFQALSKDLIVKEHGIRLLEAQIATGGIIDPINSHRLPVDVAYKRGFFDEAMNTILADSGDDTKGFFDPNTKENLTYLQLMERCVIDPATGLCLLPLMEQSGGQNHNFIDYQTKLNLKEVRVRVTCGKYMGMIVSLWELVMSEYFNEHQRQDIIRQYTQGHLPMKMIIRKIMEVIEQSVKTTNVVFEGIRETVTAKQLVEADIISENVLEELNKGKKTVKEVTEDETVKMYLQGKDSIAGVLLPDSQIMTIYQARRKGKLMPGTALILLEAQAATGFIIDPIANRKFSVDEAVKANIVGPDLHGKLRSAEKAVTGYKDPYTGKTISLFQAMQKDLILQDHGIRLLEAQIATGGIIDPLNSHRIPVHVAYKRGYFNEEMNQILDDPSDDTKGFFDPNTHENLTYLKLMARCVTDPSTGLCLLPLKGKSNRVNIQDHIKETFQATNVTVKYGRFSCKHVTLWDLINSEYLCEDKRQELLKLYKSKMITIKEIIVIILEIIESKEIKWQAGLNFEGLRGNVSVVDLLRLEIVDEKTYKSLIEGKLTNKDIMKIDTVRTYLRGNSCVAGVILQPSSQKLSIYEAKKKGVLTPGTALSLLEAQAATGFIIDPLHNQKLTVDQALKEKVIGPELFEKLLSAEKAVTGYTDPYTDKKISLFQAMKKDLILQQHGIRLLEAQIATGGIIDPLKCLHLPLEVAYREGYFDAELNQILTDPSDDTKGFFDPRTQANLTYMEMMEQCIKDPETGLLLLPLMDKTKTQDKTEKMYSDAEIKQEFEKTTAQAATGFVIDPVKNKKLSVEESAAQGLVGNEWKNKLLSAERAVTGYKDPYTGNTISLFQALKKDLIVKDHGIRLLEAQIATGGIIDPVYSHRVPVEVAYQRGYFDEEMNQILDDPDDDTKGFFDPNTQENLTYLQLVERCVRDPDTGLSLLSLNK
;
A
#
# COMPACT_ATOMS: atom_id res chain seq x y z
N MET A 1 1.07 -26.58 -15.35
CA MET A 1 0.85 -26.37 -16.80
C MET A 1 0.19 -27.56 -17.47
N GLU A 2 0.64 -28.81 -17.30
CA GLU A 2 -0.11 -29.98 -17.83
C GLU A 2 -1.52 -30.18 -17.24
N SER A 3 -1.83 -29.58 -16.08
CA SER A 3 -3.21 -29.58 -15.55
C SER A 3 -4.12 -28.54 -16.20
N ILE A 4 -3.55 -27.49 -16.81
CA ILE A 4 -4.31 -26.42 -17.46
C ILE A 4 -4.69 -26.81 -18.89
N THR A 5 -3.92 -27.70 -19.52
CA THR A 5 -4.20 -28.21 -20.87
C THR A 5 -5.38 -29.18 -20.93
N LYS A 6 -5.83 -29.76 -19.81
CA LYS A 6 -7.00 -30.66 -19.79
C LYS A 6 -8.33 -29.97 -19.49
N ASP A 7 -8.33 -28.82 -18.82
CA ASP A 7 -9.57 -28.10 -18.47
C ASP A 7 -10.06 -27.13 -19.57
N MET A 8 -9.36 -27.05 -20.71
CA MET A 8 -9.73 -26.21 -21.86
C MET A 8 -10.13 -26.98 -23.13
N GLU A 9 -10.41 -28.29 -23.06
CA GLU A 9 -10.95 -29.05 -24.21
C GLU A 9 -12.46 -28.81 -24.43
N GLY A 10 -13.08 -27.82 -23.77
CA GLY A 10 -14.53 -27.64 -23.76
C GLY A 10 -15.10 -26.39 -24.45
N ASN A 11 -14.31 -25.54 -25.11
CA ASN A 11 -14.85 -24.29 -25.68
C ASN A 11 -14.43 -24.09 -27.15
N GLU A 12 -15.26 -24.60 -28.06
CA GLU A 12 -15.20 -24.28 -29.48
C GLU A 12 -15.67 -22.83 -29.70
N ASN A 13 -14.73 -21.89 -29.79
CA ASN A 13 -14.94 -20.63 -30.52
C ASN A 13 -13.59 -20.13 -31.06
N GLY A 14 -13.51 -20.05 -32.39
CA GLY A 14 -12.29 -19.84 -33.16
C GLY A 14 -11.61 -18.48 -32.95
N HIS A 15 -10.56 -18.47 -32.15
CA HIS A 15 -9.35 -17.68 -32.38
C HIS A 15 -8.16 -18.57 -32.04
N ALA A 16 -7.25 -18.79 -32.98
CA ALA A 16 -6.06 -19.61 -32.77
C ALA A 16 -5.14 -18.95 -31.73
N GLN A 17 -5.33 -19.27 -30.44
CA GLN A 17 -4.42 -18.90 -29.37
C GLN A 17 -3.21 -19.84 -29.42
N GLY A 18 -2.05 -19.31 -29.79
CA GLY A 18 -0.80 -20.08 -29.84
C GLY A 18 -0.42 -20.60 -28.46
N THR A 19 -0.33 -21.92 -28.32
CA THR A 19 0.14 -22.61 -27.12
C THR A 19 1.65 -22.77 -27.19
N GLY A 20 2.43 -21.90 -26.53
CA GLY A 20 3.90 -22.00 -26.52
C GLY A 20 4.58 -20.95 -25.62
N ALA A 21 5.90 -21.03 -25.48
CA ALA A 21 6.68 -19.99 -24.79
C ALA A 21 6.86 -18.75 -25.68
N VAL A 22 7.13 -17.59 -25.07
CA VAL A 22 7.50 -16.37 -25.81
C VAL A 22 8.76 -16.65 -26.63
N ALA A 23 8.63 -16.70 -27.95
CA ALA A 23 9.66 -17.13 -28.90
C ALA A 23 10.69 -16.02 -29.20
N GLY A 24 10.25 -14.77 -29.21
CA GLY A 24 11.04 -13.66 -29.73
C GLY A 24 10.48 -12.30 -29.40
N VAL A 25 11.15 -11.28 -29.93
CA VAL A 25 10.70 -9.89 -29.88
C VAL A 25 10.27 -9.44 -31.26
N PHE A 26 9.08 -8.85 -31.34
CA PHE A 26 8.62 -8.14 -32.52
C PHE A 26 8.91 -6.65 -32.36
N LEU A 27 9.73 -6.10 -33.27
CA LEU A 27 10.01 -4.67 -33.30
C LEU A 27 8.98 -3.96 -34.16
N GLU A 28 8.05 -3.24 -33.54
CA GLU A 28 7.05 -2.44 -34.26
C GLU A 28 7.70 -1.48 -35.25
N LYS A 29 8.86 -0.90 -34.87
CA LYS A 29 9.66 0.04 -35.67
C LYS A 29 10.02 -0.48 -37.06
N THR A 30 10.46 -1.74 -37.17
CA THR A 30 10.99 -2.31 -38.43
C THR A 30 10.13 -3.44 -38.98
N LYS A 31 9.07 -3.81 -38.26
CA LYS A 31 8.30 -5.05 -38.46
C LYS A 31 9.21 -6.30 -38.50
N GLN A 32 10.39 -6.23 -37.89
CA GLN A 32 11.33 -7.35 -37.82
C GLN A 32 11.07 -8.19 -36.58
N LYS A 33 11.19 -9.49 -36.76
CA LYS A 33 11.16 -10.51 -35.72
C LYS A 33 12.61 -10.82 -35.36
N ILE A 34 12.99 -10.65 -34.11
CA ILE A 34 14.37 -10.91 -33.64
C ILE A 34 14.37 -11.80 -32.41
N THR A 35 15.46 -12.55 -32.20
CA THR A 35 15.60 -13.42 -31.02
C THR A 35 15.69 -12.60 -29.74
N ILE A 36 15.28 -13.19 -28.61
CA ILE A 36 15.41 -12.55 -27.29
C ILE A 36 16.86 -12.16 -27.01
N TYR A 37 17.81 -13.03 -27.40
CA TYR A 37 19.24 -12.77 -27.27
C TYR A 37 19.72 -11.59 -28.14
N GLN A 38 19.24 -11.48 -29.38
CA GLN A 38 19.53 -10.33 -30.24
C GLN A 38 18.92 -9.04 -29.68
N ALA A 39 17.70 -9.10 -29.13
CA ALA A 39 17.06 -7.96 -28.48
C ALA A 39 17.85 -7.48 -27.25
N MET A 40 18.41 -8.41 -26.47
CA MET A 40 19.32 -8.11 -25.36
C MET A 40 20.60 -7.40 -25.85
N LYS A 41 21.27 -7.93 -26.88
CA LYS A 41 22.49 -7.32 -27.44
C LYS A 41 22.23 -5.92 -28.01
N LYS A 42 21.06 -5.71 -28.61
CA LYS A 42 20.60 -4.41 -29.10
C LYS A 42 20.10 -3.48 -27.99
N ARG A 43 20.17 -3.88 -26.71
CA ARG A 43 19.67 -3.14 -25.52
C ARG A 43 18.19 -2.78 -25.58
N LEU A 44 17.41 -3.56 -26.34
CA LEU A 44 15.95 -3.44 -26.43
C LEU A 44 15.27 -4.18 -25.27
N LEU A 45 15.93 -5.22 -24.74
CA LEU A 45 15.58 -5.87 -23.50
C LEU A 45 16.70 -5.69 -22.48
N LYS A 46 16.33 -5.47 -21.21
CA LYS A 46 17.28 -5.54 -20.09
C LYS A 46 17.84 -6.97 -19.99
N PRO A 47 19.13 -7.16 -19.64
CA PRO A 47 19.72 -8.49 -19.55
C PRO A 47 18.96 -9.46 -18.63
N GLY A 48 18.44 -8.97 -17.49
CA GLY A 48 17.63 -9.79 -16.59
C GLY A 48 16.31 -10.26 -17.20
N THR A 49 15.62 -9.40 -17.94
CA THR A 49 14.37 -9.73 -18.65
C THR A 49 14.61 -10.75 -19.74
N ALA A 50 15.66 -10.55 -20.54
CA ALA A 50 16.03 -11.46 -21.62
C ALA A 50 16.41 -12.84 -21.09
N LEU A 51 17.16 -12.88 -19.97
CA LEU A 51 17.51 -14.13 -19.30
C LEU A 51 16.26 -14.88 -18.82
N ALA A 52 15.35 -14.22 -18.12
CA ALA A 52 14.13 -14.85 -17.62
C ALA A 52 13.26 -15.44 -18.76
N LEU A 53 13.15 -14.73 -19.89
CA LEU A 53 12.43 -15.22 -21.06
C LEU A 53 13.12 -16.43 -21.72
N LEU A 54 14.46 -16.42 -21.80
CA LEU A 54 15.23 -17.56 -22.33
C LEU A 54 15.20 -18.76 -21.36
N GLU A 55 15.19 -18.53 -20.04
CA GLU A 55 15.00 -19.58 -19.04
C GLU A 55 13.61 -20.22 -19.17
N ALA A 56 12.57 -19.41 -19.42
CA ALA A 56 11.24 -19.92 -19.69
C ALA A 56 11.19 -20.78 -20.97
N GLN A 57 11.87 -20.38 -22.05
CA GLN A 57 12.00 -21.21 -23.26
C GLN A 57 12.72 -22.54 -22.94
N ALA A 58 13.90 -22.47 -22.32
CA ALA A 58 14.70 -23.65 -21.98
C ALA A 58 13.95 -24.63 -21.06
N ALA A 59 13.19 -24.12 -20.10
CA ALA A 59 12.43 -24.92 -19.13
C ALA A 59 11.08 -25.44 -19.64
N THR A 60 10.67 -25.12 -20.87
CA THR A 60 9.38 -25.57 -21.42
C THR A 60 9.52 -26.32 -22.73
N GLU A 61 10.24 -25.74 -23.70
CA GLU A 61 10.22 -26.21 -25.09
C GLU A 61 11.60 -26.28 -25.74
N GLY A 62 12.66 -25.86 -25.03
CA GLY A 62 13.99 -25.62 -25.61
C GLY A 62 14.11 -24.21 -26.19
N ILE A 63 15.32 -23.81 -26.56
CA ILE A 63 15.60 -22.48 -27.12
C ILE A 63 15.02 -22.38 -28.52
N ILE A 64 14.25 -21.33 -28.79
CA ILE A 64 13.50 -21.19 -30.05
C ILE A 64 14.31 -20.43 -31.09
N ASP A 65 14.54 -21.07 -32.24
CA ASP A 65 15.07 -20.46 -33.46
C ASP A 65 13.93 -19.84 -34.28
N LEU A 66 13.83 -18.51 -34.25
CA LEU A 66 12.79 -17.76 -34.97
C LEU A 66 12.88 -17.82 -36.49
N ILE A 67 14.07 -18.07 -37.05
CA ILE A 67 14.28 -18.04 -38.50
C ILE A 67 13.86 -19.38 -39.11
N ASN A 68 14.24 -20.48 -38.45
CA ASN A 68 13.97 -21.83 -38.95
C ASN A 68 12.78 -22.51 -38.26
N ASN A 69 12.12 -21.83 -37.31
CA ASN A 69 11.02 -22.35 -36.50
C ASN A 69 11.36 -23.71 -35.82
N ARG A 70 12.56 -23.79 -35.22
CA ARG A 70 13.07 -24.99 -34.54
C ARG A 70 13.19 -24.76 -33.04
N LYS A 71 13.00 -25.83 -32.28
CA LYS A 71 13.24 -25.90 -30.84
C LYS A 71 14.55 -26.65 -30.63
N LEU A 72 15.53 -26.00 -30.00
CA LEU A 72 16.89 -26.52 -29.89
C LEU A 72 17.28 -26.68 -28.41
N PRO A 73 17.98 -27.78 -28.06
CA PRO A 73 18.65 -27.89 -26.76
C PRO A 73 19.63 -26.74 -26.54
N VAL A 74 19.89 -26.39 -25.28
CA VAL A 74 20.73 -25.23 -24.95
C VAL A 74 22.13 -25.33 -25.58
N GLU A 75 22.72 -26.52 -25.61
CA GLU A 75 24.05 -26.73 -26.22
C GLU A 75 24.07 -26.49 -27.73
N GLU A 76 23.02 -26.90 -28.44
CA GLU A 76 22.93 -26.74 -29.90
C GLU A 76 22.65 -25.28 -30.27
N ALA A 77 21.80 -24.60 -29.50
CA ALA A 77 21.50 -23.18 -29.68
C ALA A 77 22.73 -22.28 -29.45
N VAL A 78 23.64 -22.63 -28.53
CA VAL A 78 24.94 -21.95 -28.36
C VAL A 78 25.85 -22.21 -29.55
N LYS A 79 25.89 -23.44 -30.05
CA LYS A 79 26.73 -23.82 -31.21
C LYS A 79 26.30 -23.11 -32.49
N GLU A 80 25.00 -22.94 -32.69
CA GLU A 80 24.42 -22.22 -33.83
C GLU A 80 24.40 -20.68 -33.64
N GLY A 81 24.84 -20.17 -32.47
CA GLY A 81 24.95 -18.73 -32.20
C GLY A 81 23.60 -18.01 -32.01
N ILE A 82 22.53 -18.75 -31.74
CA ILE A 82 21.19 -18.21 -31.44
C ILE A 82 21.19 -17.58 -30.04
N ILE A 83 21.95 -18.19 -29.11
CA ILE A 83 22.25 -17.68 -27.77
C ILE A 83 23.76 -17.60 -27.56
N GLY A 84 24.19 -16.66 -26.73
CA GLY A 84 25.60 -16.47 -26.42
C GLY A 84 26.14 -17.50 -25.44
N PRO A 85 27.45 -17.82 -25.52
CA PRO A 85 28.09 -18.73 -24.56
C PRO A 85 27.99 -18.23 -23.11
N GLU A 86 27.84 -16.92 -22.90
CA GLU A 86 27.67 -16.32 -21.57
C GLU A 86 26.37 -16.72 -20.85
N LEU A 87 25.36 -17.22 -21.57
CA LEU A 87 24.09 -17.66 -20.98
C LEU A 87 23.99 -19.18 -20.83
N ARG A 88 24.97 -19.94 -21.35
CA ARG A 88 24.92 -21.41 -21.46
C ARG A 88 24.60 -22.09 -20.13
N GLU A 89 25.39 -21.84 -19.08
CA GLU A 89 25.27 -22.56 -17.81
C GLU A 89 23.94 -22.27 -17.11
N LYS A 90 23.44 -21.03 -17.19
CA LYS A 90 22.16 -20.64 -16.59
C LYS A 90 20.98 -21.31 -17.29
N LEU A 91 21.01 -21.34 -18.62
CA LEU A 91 19.95 -21.97 -19.41
C LEU A 91 19.98 -23.50 -19.31
N LEU A 92 21.16 -24.11 -19.15
CA LEU A 92 21.29 -25.55 -18.92
C LEU A 92 20.67 -25.99 -17.57
N VAL A 93 20.73 -25.12 -16.55
CA VAL A 93 20.03 -25.37 -15.28
C VAL A 93 18.51 -25.31 -15.47
N ALA A 94 18.01 -24.35 -16.25
CA ALA A 94 16.58 -24.23 -16.56
C ALA A 94 16.07 -25.42 -17.40
N GLU A 95 16.85 -25.90 -18.38
CA GLU A 95 16.53 -27.08 -19.19
C GLU A 95 16.41 -28.36 -18.34
N ARG A 96 17.27 -28.52 -17.33
CA ARG A 96 17.21 -29.64 -16.37
C ARG A 96 15.97 -29.63 -15.46
N ALA A 97 15.24 -28.51 -15.39
CA ALA A 97 14.01 -28.44 -14.61
C ALA A 97 12.91 -29.35 -15.20
N ILE A 98 12.86 -29.49 -16.52
CA ILE A 98 11.95 -30.42 -17.22
C ILE A 98 12.23 -31.85 -16.77
N ASP A 99 13.51 -32.24 -16.84
CA ASP A 99 14.03 -33.54 -16.45
C ASP A 99 13.71 -33.88 -14.98
N ALA A 100 13.80 -32.90 -14.08
CA ALA A 100 13.52 -33.08 -12.66
C ALA A 100 12.02 -33.22 -12.34
N ILE A 101 11.16 -32.54 -13.11
CA ILE A 101 9.69 -32.66 -13.00
C ILE A 101 9.23 -34.01 -13.56
N GLU A 102 9.77 -34.44 -14.70
CA GLU A 102 9.48 -35.75 -15.29
C GLU A 102 9.95 -36.92 -14.42
N LYS A 103 11.09 -36.77 -13.73
CA LYS A 103 11.62 -37.75 -12.76
C LYS A 103 10.94 -37.68 -11.38
N GLY A 104 9.96 -36.80 -11.18
CA GLY A 104 9.15 -36.71 -9.97
C GLY A 104 9.87 -36.12 -8.74
N HIS A 105 10.95 -35.36 -8.94
CA HIS A 105 11.66 -34.68 -7.85
C HIS A 105 10.91 -33.45 -7.32
N TYR A 106 9.91 -32.97 -8.05
CA TYR A 106 9.02 -31.88 -7.67
C TYR A 106 7.55 -32.31 -7.87
N GLU A 107 6.67 -32.01 -6.91
CA GLU A 107 5.22 -32.27 -7.04
C GLU A 107 4.60 -31.35 -8.10
N LYS A 108 3.85 -31.93 -9.06
CA LYS A 108 3.03 -31.14 -10.00
C LYS A 108 1.99 -30.37 -9.20
N GLY A 109 2.07 -29.03 -9.23
CA GLY A 109 1.12 -28.14 -8.55
C GLY A 109 1.63 -27.43 -7.29
N LEU A 110 2.90 -27.63 -6.90
CA LEU A 110 3.52 -27.08 -5.68
C LEU A 110 3.31 -25.56 -5.46
N LEU A 111 3.13 -24.78 -6.54
CA LEU A 111 2.99 -23.32 -6.51
C LEU A 111 1.67 -22.81 -7.11
N SER A 112 0.70 -23.69 -7.34
CA SER A 112 -0.58 -23.31 -7.99
C SER A 112 -1.31 -22.17 -7.25
N ASP A 113 -1.27 -22.16 -5.91
CA ASP A 113 -1.88 -21.14 -5.07
C ASP A 113 -1.07 -19.82 -4.96
N GLN A 114 0.14 -19.74 -5.54
CA GLN A 114 1.06 -18.60 -5.40
C GLN A 114 1.40 -17.90 -6.73
N ILE A 115 0.79 -18.31 -7.86
CA ILE A 115 1.10 -17.76 -9.19
C ILE A 115 0.81 -16.24 -9.28
N GLU A 116 -0.24 -15.75 -8.61
CA GLU A 116 -0.56 -14.31 -8.59
C GLU A 116 0.50 -13.45 -7.88
N ALA A 117 1.23 -14.02 -6.92
CA ALA A 117 2.29 -13.32 -6.19
C ALA A 117 3.64 -13.29 -6.95
N LEU A 118 3.83 -14.16 -7.95
CA LEU A 118 5.10 -14.34 -8.67
C LEU A 118 5.20 -13.40 -9.90
N LYS A 119 5.40 -12.11 -9.65
CA LYS A 119 5.66 -11.07 -10.67
C LYS A 119 7.15 -11.01 -11.02
N VAL A 120 7.64 -11.96 -11.81
CA VAL A 120 9.08 -12.12 -12.14
C VAL A 120 9.45 -11.56 -13.52
N PHE A 121 8.50 -11.51 -14.45
CA PHE A 121 8.77 -11.12 -15.84
C PHE A 121 8.51 -9.63 -16.05
N TYR A 122 9.57 -8.86 -16.33
CA TYR A 122 9.44 -7.44 -16.60
C TYR A 122 8.93 -7.19 -18.03
N ASP A 123 7.81 -6.47 -18.16
CA ASP A 123 7.31 -5.98 -19.45
C ASP A 123 7.98 -4.63 -19.79
N PRO A 124 8.80 -4.55 -20.87
CA PRO A 124 9.45 -3.31 -21.29
C PRO A 124 8.47 -2.20 -21.70
N ASN A 125 7.26 -2.57 -22.13
CA ASN A 125 6.28 -1.60 -22.60
C ASN A 125 5.54 -0.96 -21.42
N SER A 126 4.95 -1.76 -20.53
CA SER A 126 4.26 -1.21 -19.35
C SER A 126 5.21 -0.76 -18.23
N GLN A 127 6.48 -1.19 -18.28
CA GLN A 127 7.50 -0.98 -17.24
C GLN A 127 7.13 -1.60 -15.87
N GLU A 128 6.33 -2.67 -15.88
CA GLU A 128 5.88 -3.39 -14.68
C GLU A 128 6.40 -4.84 -14.68
N ASN A 129 6.51 -5.42 -13.49
CA ASN A 129 6.73 -6.86 -13.36
C ASN A 129 5.39 -7.59 -13.40
N LEU A 130 5.27 -8.56 -14.31
CA LEU A 130 4.11 -9.40 -14.54
C LEU A 130 4.43 -10.85 -14.20
N ASN A 131 3.39 -11.66 -14.01
CA ASN A 131 3.54 -13.11 -14.08
C ASN A 131 3.54 -13.56 -15.55
N TYR A 132 3.96 -14.80 -15.81
CA TYR A 132 4.12 -15.29 -17.18
C TYR A 132 2.81 -15.33 -17.98
N PRO A 133 1.65 -15.75 -17.43
CA PRO A 133 0.37 -15.72 -18.14
C PRO A 133 -0.03 -14.32 -18.62
N HIS A 134 0.04 -13.30 -17.76
CA HIS A 134 -0.29 -11.93 -18.14
C HIS A 134 0.70 -11.36 -19.17
N LEU A 135 1.93 -11.88 -19.23
CA LEU A 135 2.88 -11.51 -20.27
C LEU A 135 2.49 -12.12 -21.63
N ILE A 136 2.04 -13.37 -21.65
CA ILE A 136 1.57 -14.05 -22.87
C ILE A 136 0.36 -13.32 -23.46
N GLU A 137 -0.58 -12.83 -22.62
CA GLU A 137 -1.72 -12.02 -23.07
C GLU A 137 -1.30 -10.76 -23.85
N LYS A 138 -0.09 -10.25 -23.60
CA LYS A 138 0.48 -9.09 -24.31
C LYS A 138 1.33 -9.47 -25.52
N CYS A 139 1.58 -10.76 -25.75
CA CYS A 139 2.31 -11.22 -26.92
C CYS A 139 1.39 -11.33 -28.14
N MET A 140 1.96 -11.14 -29.33
CA MET A 140 1.27 -11.37 -30.58
C MET A 140 1.64 -12.73 -31.16
N VAL A 141 0.67 -13.41 -31.77
CA VAL A 141 0.93 -14.63 -32.53
C VAL A 141 1.38 -14.24 -33.93
N ASP A 142 2.56 -14.71 -34.32
CA ASP A 142 3.07 -14.58 -35.67
C ASP A 142 2.17 -15.35 -36.66
N PRO A 143 1.54 -14.68 -37.65
CA PRO A 143 0.63 -15.35 -38.58
C PRO A 143 1.28 -16.44 -39.43
N ASP A 144 2.59 -16.34 -39.68
CA ASP A 144 3.33 -17.23 -40.58
C ASP A 144 3.86 -18.46 -39.84
N THR A 145 4.30 -18.28 -38.58
CA THR A 145 4.99 -19.33 -37.81
C THR A 145 4.19 -19.86 -36.62
N GLY A 146 3.13 -19.17 -36.21
CA GLY A 146 2.36 -19.47 -35.00
C GLY A 146 3.09 -19.17 -33.69
N LEU A 147 4.29 -18.58 -33.75
CA LEU A 147 5.13 -18.28 -32.58
C LEU A 147 4.65 -17.03 -31.84
N LEU A 148 4.77 -17.03 -30.51
CA LEU A 148 4.47 -15.87 -29.67
C LEU A 148 5.63 -14.88 -29.66
N LEU A 149 5.37 -13.64 -30.07
CA LEU A 149 6.36 -12.57 -30.08
C LEU A 149 5.95 -11.46 -29.11
N LEU A 150 6.88 -11.02 -28.28
CA LEU A 150 6.69 -9.85 -27.42
C LEU A 150 6.89 -8.57 -28.25
N PRO A 151 5.87 -7.73 -28.45
CA PRO A 151 6.07 -6.43 -29.09
C PRO A 151 6.95 -5.56 -28.19
N VAL A 152 7.96 -4.89 -28.72
CA VAL A 152 8.79 -3.93 -27.96
C VAL A 152 8.78 -2.59 -28.66
N CYS A 153 8.36 -1.55 -27.92
CA CYS A 153 8.31 -0.17 -28.38
C CYS A 153 9.19 0.75 -27.51
N ILE A 154 9.55 1.93 -28.02
CA ILE A 154 10.27 2.94 -27.23
C ILE A 154 9.28 3.54 -26.24
N THR A 155 9.56 3.43 -24.93
CA THR A 155 8.68 3.90 -23.85
C THR A 155 9.33 4.94 -22.95
N PHE A 156 8.49 5.82 -22.40
CA PHE A 156 8.81 6.89 -21.46
C PHE A 156 8.14 6.62 -20.13
N LYS A 157 8.68 7.13 -19.03
CA LYS A 157 8.06 6.98 -17.71
C LYS A 157 6.85 7.92 -17.59
N GLY A 158 5.66 7.37 -17.38
CA GLY A 158 4.44 8.13 -17.07
C GLY A 158 4.15 8.20 -15.57
N LEU A 159 2.88 8.45 -15.22
CA LEU A 159 2.41 8.62 -13.84
C LEU A 159 2.36 7.31 -13.04
N ARG A 160 1.97 6.21 -13.68
CA ARG A 160 1.91 4.85 -13.09
C ARG A 160 2.57 3.80 -14.00
N ARG A 161 2.52 4.00 -15.32
CA ARG A 161 3.00 3.04 -16.33
C ARG A 161 3.91 3.69 -17.36
N GLY A 162 4.59 2.86 -18.15
CA GLY A 162 5.32 3.29 -19.34
C GLY A 162 4.37 3.80 -20.44
N VAL A 163 4.74 4.91 -21.08
CA VAL A 163 4.02 5.57 -22.18
C VAL A 163 4.80 5.35 -23.47
N SER A 164 4.20 4.79 -24.51
CA SER A 164 4.92 4.53 -25.76
C SER A 164 5.13 5.81 -26.58
N SER A 165 6.19 5.83 -27.39
CA SER A 165 6.43 6.89 -28.37
C SER A 165 5.31 7.02 -29.41
N THR A 166 4.64 5.92 -29.76
CA THR A 166 3.46 5.93 -30.63
C THR A 166 2.30 6.64 -29.95
N GLU A 167 2.09 6.38 -28.67
CA GLU A 167 1.07 7.03 -27.87
C GLU A 167 1.35 8.54 -27.73
N LEU A 168 2.59 8.94 -27.47
CA LEU A 168 2.95 10.37 -27.43
C LEU A 168 2.67 11.07 -28.77
N LEU A 169 2.84 10.38 -29.91
CA LEU A 169 2.52 10.93 -31.23
C LEU A 169 1.01 11.03 -31.45
N VAL A 170 0.25 9.98 -31.12
CA VAL A 170 -1.22 9.95 -31.26
C VAL A 170 -1.89 10.96 -30.31
N SER A 171 -1.28 11.22 -29.16
CA SER A 171 -1.68 12.27 -28.21
C SER A 171 -1.20 13.68 -28.60
N ASN A 172 -0.56 13.87 -29.76
CA ASN A 172 0.02 15.14 -30.20
C ASN A 172 1.01 15.78 -29.20
N ILE A 173 1.67 14.98 -28.36
CA ILE A 173 2.67 15.45 -27.38
C ILE A 173 4.04 15.62 -28.05
N ILE A 174 4.35 14.75 -29.01
CA ILE A 174 5.52 14.88 -29.89
C ILE A 174 5.06 14.98 -31.34
N ASP A 175 5.82 15.71 -32.15
CA ASP A 175 5.56 15.81 -33.59
C ASP A 175 6.11 14.60 -34.37
N LYS A 176 5.71 14.52 -35.64
CA LYS A 176 6.09 13.41 -36.52
C LYS A 176 7.61 13.36 -36.78
N GLU A 177 8.27 14.53 -36.83
CA GLU A 177 9.71 14.64 -37.03
C GLU A 177 10.48 14.08 -35.83
N THR A 178 10.15 14.52 -34.61
CA THR A 178 10.74 14.04 -33.35
C THR A 178 10.48 12.55 -33.18
N TYR A 179 9.26 12.09 -33.47
CA TYR A 179 8.95 10.67 -33.47
C TYR A 179 9.84 9.91 -34.46
N ASP A 180 9.95 10.37 -35.71
CA ASP A 180 10.75 9.71 -36.74
C ASP A 180 12.25 9.74 -36.43
N ASP A 181 12.76 10.80 -35.80
CA ASP A 181 14.16 10.95 -35.38
C ASP A 181 14.48 10.08 -34.15
N LEU A 182 13.54 9.95 -33.22
CA LEU A 182 13.59 8.98 -32.12
C LEU A 182 13.57 7.54 -32.67
N GLN A 183 12.71 7.26 -33.65
CA GLN A 183 12.71 5.96 -34.32
C GLN A 183 14.01 5.72 -35.07
N LYS A 184 14.60 6.71 -35.75
CA LYS A 184 15.87 6.57 -36.51
C LYS A 184 17.10 6.56 -35.61
N GLY A 185 16.97 6.89 -34.31
CA GLY A 185 18.07 6.93 -33.35
C GLY A 185 18.98 8.15 -33.49
N LYS A 186 18.52 9.21 -34.16
CA LYS A 186 19.22 10.51 -34.21
C LYS A 186 19.07 11.27 -32.90
N THR A 187 17.94 11.06 -32.21
CA THR A 187 17.62 11.65 -30.91
C THR A 187 17.36 10.52 -29.93
N THR A 188 17.81 10.66 -28.68
CA THR A 188 17.63 9.64 -27.64
C THR A 188 16.35 9.89 -26.82
N THR A 189 15.88 8.87 -26.09
CA THR A 189 14.76 9.03 -25.15
C THR A 189 15.06 10.05 -24.06
N GLN A 190 16.33 10.14 -23.63
CA GLN A 190 16.76 11.12 -22.64
C GLN A 190 16.64 12.55 -23.19
N ASP A 191 17.01 12.77 -24.44
CA ASP A 191 16.89 14.09 -25.09
C ASP A 191 15.43 14.52 -25.21
N VAL A 192 14.53 13.60 -25.56
CA VAL A 192 13.08 13.89 -25.62
C VAL A 192 12.49 14.13 -24.22
N MET A 193 12.97 13.45 -23.17
CA MET A 193 12.55 13.71 -21.79
C MET A 193 13.03 15.07 -21.25
N LEU A 194 14.06 15.66 -21.85
CA LEU A 194 14.50 17.02 -21.52
C LEU A 194 13.63 18.10 -22.18
N MET A 195 12.74 17.74 -23.11
CA MET A 195 11.76 18.66 -23.67
C MET A 195 10.68 18.99 -22.63
N GLU A 196 10.51 20.27 -22.32
CA GLU A 196 9.56 20.78 -21.31
C GLU A 196 8.13 20.30 -21.59
N THR A 197 7.68 20.39 -22.86
CA THR A 197 6.33 19.96 -23.26
C THR A 197 6.07 18.50 -22.93
N VAL A 198 7.03 17.62 -23.23
CA VAL A 198 6.92 16.19 -22.97
C VAL A 198 6.92 15.92 -21.46
N LYS A 199 7.78 16.61 -20.70
CA LYS A 199 7.83 16.45 -19.24
C LYS A 199 6.53 16.88 -18.56
N GLU A 200 5.93 17.99 -19.00
CA GLU A 200 4.65 18.47 -18.45
C GLU A 200 3.51 17.47 -18.68
N TYR A 201 3.47 16.79 -19.83
CA TYR A 201 2.45 15.77 -20.10
C TYR A 201 2.74 14.40 -19.47
N LEU A 202 4.00 14.04 -19.24
CA LEU A 202 4.36 12.79 -18.58
C LEU A 202 4.27 12.87 -17.04
N GLU A 203 4.75 13.95 -16.44
CA GLU A 203 4.89 14.11 -14.98
C GLU A 203 3.95 15.16 -14.36
N GLY A 204 3.43 16.10 -15.16
CA GLY A 204 2.69 17.27 -14.69
C GLY A 204 3.56 18.50 -14.39
N LYS A 205 2.93 19.67 -14.31
CA LYS A 205 3.53 20.98 -13.95
C LYS A 205 3.90 21.13 -12.47
N GLY A 206 3.50 20.15 -11.64
CA GLY A 206 3.61 20.15 -10.18
C GLY A 206 2.49 20.97 -9.52
N GLY A 207 1.70 20.31 -8.67
CA GLY A 207 0.65 20.94 -7.86
C GLY A 207 1.17 21.46 -6.51
N ILE A 208 0.24 21.82 -5.63
CA ILE A 208 0.51 22.23 -4.24
C ILE A 208 1.05 21.00 -3.48
N SER A 209 2.35 21.03 -3.17
CA SER A 209 3.11 19.91 -2.60
C SER A 209 3.13 19.89 -1.07
N GLY A 210 2.84 21.02 -0.43
CA GLY A 210 3.01 21.18 1.00
C GLY A 210 2.72 22.60 1.46
N VAL A 211 3.13 22.89 2.69
CA VAL A 211 2.93 24.18 3.35
C VAL A 211 4.29 24.79 3.69
N ALA A 212 4.42 26.09 3.49
CA ALA A 212 5.59 26.88 3.87
C ALA A 212 5.23 27.91 4.94
N MET A 213 5.88 27.83 6.09
CA MET A 213 5.79 28.85 7.14
C MET A 213 6.77 29.97 6.83
N LEU A 214 6.26 31.14 6.43
CA LEU A 214 7.11 32.26 5.99
C LEU A 214 7.91 32.89 7.16
N SER A 215 7.36 32.86 8.38
CA SER A 215 8.03 33.40 9.57
C SER A 215 9.26 32.59 9.97
N SER A 216 9.16 31.26 9.94
CA SER A 216 10.22 30.33 10.38
C SER A 216 11.03 29.70 9.24
N ASN A 217 10.66 29.95 7.98
CA ASN A 217 11.22 29.30 6.80
C ASN A 217 11.09 27.75 6.84
N GLN A 218 10.09 27.25 7.55
CA GLN A 218 9.87 25.81 7.74
C GLN A 218 8.94 25.26 6.67
N ILE A 219 9.34 24.14 6.06
CA ILE A 219 8.54 23.40 5.08
C ILE A 219 7.96 22.16 5.78
N MET A 220 6.70 21.86 5.53
CA MET A 220 6.03 20.67 6.06
C MET A 220 5.02 20.09 5.08
N SER A 221 4.70 18.81 5.24
CA SER A 221 3.63 18.18 4.47
C SER A 221 2.26 18.71 4.91
N ILE A 222 1.27 18.61 4.02
CA ILE A 222 -0.11 19.05 4.29
C ILE A 222 -0.70 18.29 5.50
N TYR A 223 -0.43 16.99 5.59
CA TYR A 223 -0.87 16.16 6.70
C TYR A 223 -0.18 16.53 8.03
N GLN A 224 1.10 16.90 8.00
CA GLN A 224 1.81 17.38 9.19
C GLN A 224 1.24 18.72 9.67
N ALA A 225 1.01 19.68 8.77
CA ALA A 225 0.38 20.96 9.08
C ALA A 225 -0.99 20.77 9.74
N MET A 226 -1.78 19.82 9.23
CA MET A 226 -3.07 19.45 9.83
C MET A 226 -2.93 18.85 11.23
N LYS A 227 -2.02 17.89 11.44
CA LYS A 227 -1.82 17.28 12.78
C LYS A 227 -1.32 18.29 13.81
N GLN A 228 -0.64 19.35 13.38
CA GLN A 228 -0.21 20.46 14.24
C GLN A 228 -1.31 21.52 14.45
N GLY A 229 -2.48 21.38 13.83
CA GLY A 229 -3.58 22.35 13.92
C GLY A 229 -3.35 23.64 13.14
N ILE A 230 -2.31 23.70 12.31
CA ILE A 230 -1.97 24.85 11.46
C ILE A 230 -2.95 24.93 10.28
N LEU A 231 -3.36 23.78 9.75
CA LEU A 231 -4.32 23.67 8.65
C LEU A 231 -5.57 22.92 9.12
N MET A 232 -6.75 23.46 8.79
CA MET A 232 -8.01 22.81 9.12
C MET A 232 -8.13 21.43 8.44
N PRO A 233 -8.65 20.39 9.11
CA PRO A 233 -8.76 19.04 8.53
C PRO A 233 -9.51 18.98 7.20
N GLY A 234 -10.56 19.80 7.02
CA GLY A 234 -11.28 19.90 5.75
C GLY A 234 -10.39 20.38 4.61
N THR A 235 -9.71 21.52 4.79
CA THR A 235 -8.77 22.08 3.79
C THR A 235 -7.62 21.12 3.49
N ALA A 236 -7.08 20.46 4.53
CA ALA A 236 -6.00 19.49 4.38
C ALA A 236 -6.42 18.29 3.52
N LEU A 237 -7.60 17.72 3.79
CA LEU A 237 -8.13 16.59 3.03
C LEU A 237 -8.26 16.94 1.54
N VAL A 238 -8.86 18.09 1.25
CA VAL A 238 -9.08 18.54 -0.14
C VAL A 238 -7.77 18.68 -0.91
N LEU A 239 -6.73 19.24 -0.30
CA LEU A 239 -5.43 19.37 -0.94
C LEU A 239 -4.71 18.01 -1.10
N LEU A 240 -4.85 17.10 -0.13
CA LEU A 240 -4.32 15.75 -0.23
C LEU A 240 -5.01 14.94 -1.33
N GLU A 241 -6.34 15.09 -1.49
CA GLU A 241 -7.10 14.49 -2.59
C GLU A 241 -6.63 15.04 -3.95
N ALA A 242 -6.35 16.34 -4.04
CA ALA A 242 -5.78 16.93 -5.25
C ALA A 242 -4.38 16.37 -5.57
N GLN A 243 -3.52 16.13 -4.56
CA GLN A 243 -2.24 15.45 -4.78
C GLN A 243 -2.42 14.02 -5.32
N ALA A 244 -3.32 13.24 -4.71
CA ALA A 244 -3.63 11.88 -5.15
C ALA A 244 -4.17 11.86 -6.60
N ALA A 245 -5.09 12.78 -6.93
CA ALA A 245 -5.72 12.86 -8.25
C ALA A 245 -4.84 13.45 -9.36
N THR A 246 -3.74 14.13 -9.01
CA THR A 246 -2.79 14.72 -9.97
C THR A 246 -1.54 13.87 -10.18
N GLY A 247 -1.39 12.79 -9.42
CA GLY A 247 -0.39 11.78 -9.67
C GLY A 247 0.19 11.17 -8.41
N PHE A 248 0.57 11.93 -7.40
CA PHE A 248 1.36 11.36 -6.29
C PHE A 248 1.12 12.11 -4.99
N MET A 249 1.20 11.39 -3.89
CA MET A 249 1.38 12.00 -2.57
C MET A 249 2.81 12.51 -2.46
N ILE A 250 2.97 13.77 -2.05
CA ILE A 250 4.28 14.44 -2.04
C ILE A 250 4.77 14.63 -0.60
N ASP A 251 5.99 14.18 -0.33
CA ASP A 251 6.75 14.60 0.84
C ASP A 251 7.66 15.78 0.44
N PRO A 252 7.30 17.03 0.81
CA PRO A 252 8.06 18.20 0.39
C PRO A 252 9.40 18.33 1.10
N VAL A 253 9.62 17.63 2.22
CA VAL A 253 10.88 17.70 2.98
C VAL A 253 11.93 16.76 2.38
N GLN A 254 11.52 15.56 1.98
CA GLN A 254 12.42 14.58 1.33
C GLN A 254 12.43 14.68 -0.19
N ASN A 255 11.55 15.51 -0.78
CA ASN A 255 11.30 15.59 -2.22
C ASN A 255 11.02 14.22 -2.86
N LYS A 256 10.15 13.44 -2.20
CA LYS A 256 9.74 12.11 -2.67
C LYS A 256 8.27 12.10 -3.07
N LYS A 257 7.97 11.30 -4.09
CA LYS A 257 6.63 11.06 -4.62
C LYS A 257 6.24 9.62 -4.32
N PHE A 258 5.05 9.41 -3.77
CA PHE A 258 4.54 8.11 -3.36
C PHE A 258 3.15 7.86 -3.96
N SER A 259 2.81 6.60 -4.20
CA SER A 259 1.40 6.19 -4.28
C SER A 259 0.72 6.37 -2.91
N VAL A 260 -0.62 6.31 -2.85
CA VAL A 260 -1.34 6.47 -1.57
C VAL A 260 -0.92 5.40 -0.55
N ASP A 261 -0.79 4.14 -0.98
CA ASP A 261 -0.37 3.03 -0.11
C ASP A 261 1.07 3.22 0.41
N GLU A 262 1.99 3.63 -0.46
CA GLU A 262 3.38 3.92 -0.06
C GLU A 262 3.46 5.12 0.88
N ALA A 263 2.62 6.14 0.68
CA ALA A 263 2.59 7.33 1.53
C ALA A 263 2.20 6.99 2.97
N ILE A 264 1.28 6.06 3.18
CA ILE A 264 0.90 5.58 4.52
C ILE A 264 2.04 4.78 5.15
N LYS A 265 2.66 3.87 4.38
CA LYS A 265 3.83 3.09 4.84
C LYS A 265 4.99 3.99 5.28
N ASN A 266 5.17 5.11 4.58
CA ASN A 266 6.19 6.12 4.89
C ASN A 266 5.71 7.21 5.87
N LYS A 267 4.49 7.10 6.43
CA LYS A 267 3.89 8.06 7.38
C LYS A 267 3.77 9.50 6.86
N VAL A 268 3.69 9.68 5.55
CA VAL A 268 3.39 10.98 4.92
C VAL A 268 1.92 11.33 5.14
N VAL A 269 1.04 10.33 5.17
CA VAL A 269 -0.38 10.46 5.49
C VAL A 269 -0.81 9.39 6.51
N GLY A 270 -1.84 9.68 7.31
CA GLY A 270 -2.44 8.74 8.25
C GLY A 270 -3.42 7.74 7.61
N PRO A 271 -3.67 6.61 8.30
CA PRO A 271 -4.57 5.56 7.83
C PRO A 271 -6.02 6.02 7.77
N ASP A 272 -6.42 6.99 8.62
CA ASP A 272 -7.76 7.58 8.69
C ASP A 272 -8.24 8.15 7.34
N TYR A 273 -7.30 8.50 6.46
CA TYR A 273 -7.58 9.08 5.14
C TYR A 273 -7.37 8.10 3.98
N HIS A 274 -6.96 6.85 4.25
CA HIS A 274 -6.62 5.86 3.21
C HIS A 274 -7.74 5.67 2.20
N ALA A 275 -8.96 5.38 2.66
CA ALA A 275 -10.09 5.12 1.78
C ALA A 275 -10.44 6.33 0.89
N LYS A 276 -10.41 7.53 1.45
CA LYS A 276 -10.73 8.77 0.72
C LYS A 276 -9.66 9.08 -0.33
N LEU A 277 -8.40 8.97 0.03
CA LEU A 277 -7.29 9.23 -0.90
C LEU A 277 -7.17 8.16 -1.97
N LEU A 278 -7.45 6.90 -1.66
CA LEU A 278 -7.49 5.83 -2.66
C LEU A 278 -8.62 6.06 -3.66
N SER A 279 -9.77 6.59 -3.23
CA SER A 279 -10.85 7.01 -4.12
C SER A 279 -10.43 8.16 -5.05
N ALA A 280 -9.67 9.13 -4.54
CA ALA A 280 -9.11 10.22 -5.35
C ALA A 280 -8.00 9.74 -6.31
N GLU A 281 -7.16 8.79 -5.90
CA GLU A 281 -6.10 8.19 -6.74
C GLU A 281 -6.67 7.44 -7.95
N ARG A 282 -7.92 6.96 -7.88
CA ARG A 282 -8.65 6.40 -9.04
C ARG A 282 -8.81 7.42 -10.19
N ALA A 283 -8.68 8.72 -9.94
CA ALA A 283 -8.62 9.71 -11.01
C ALA A 283 -7.37 9.56 -11.90
N VAL A 284 -6.33 8.87 -11.43
CA VAL A 284 -5.08 8.59 -12.16
C VAL A 284 -5.03 7.14 -12.63
N THR A 285 -5.47 6.19 -11.81
CA THR A 285 -5.43 4.74 -12.12
C THR A 285 -6.68 4.25 -12.88
N GLY A 286 -7.73 5.07 -12.89
CA GLY A 286 -9.02 4.84 -13.52
C GLY A 286 -10.07 4.22 -12.59
N TYR A 287 -11.33 4.57 -12.84
CA TYR A 287 -12.48 4.03 -12.12
C TYR A 287 -12.94 2.73 -12.79
N LYS A 288 -13.38 1.75 -12.01
CA LYS A 288 -13.99 0.54 -12.55
C LYS A 288 -15.48 0.75 -12.74
N ASP A 289 -15.94 0.65 -13.97
CA ASP A 289 -17.37 0.67 -14.27
C ASP A 289 -18.03 -0.61 -13.70
N PRO A 290 -18.99 -0.50 -12.76
CA PRO A 290 -19.64 -1.67 -12.16
C PRO A 290 -20.41 -2.54 -13.17
N TYR A 291 -20.79 -1.99 -14.33
CA TYR A 291 -21.59 -2.69 -15.34
C TYR A 291 -20.73 -3.40 -16.38
N THR A 292 -19.62 -2.80 -16.80
CA THR A 292 -18.74 -3.36 -17.85
C THR A 292 -17.43 -3.91 -17.32
N SER A 293 -17.07 -3.62 -16.06
CA SER A 293 -15.74 -3.87 -15.47
C SER A 293 -14.57 -3.16 -16.18
N GLU A 294 -14.87 -2.30 -17.15
CA GLU A 294 -13.87 -1.50 -17.87
C GLU A 294 -13.33 -0.38 -17.00
N THR A 295 -12.10 0.04 -17.30
CA THR A 295 -11.47 1.18 -16.64
C THR A 295 -11.86 2.45 -17.37
N ILE A 296 -12.54 3.36 -16.69
CA ILE A 296 -13.04 4.63 -17.22
C ILE A 296 -12.34 5.83 -16.56
N SER A 297 -12.37 6.99 -17.24
CA SER A 297 -11.78 8.22 -16.72
C SER A 297 -12.60 8.88 -15.62
N LEU A 298 -11.99 9.85 -14.92
CA LEU A 298 -12.67 10.68 -13.92
C LEU A 298 -13.93 11.35 -14.47
N PHE A 299 -13.84 11.94 -15.67
CA PHE A 299 -14.97 12.58 -16.34
C PHE A 299 -16.09 11.60 -16.72
N GLN A 300 -15.72 10.39 -17.18
CA GLN A 300 -16.70 9.35 -17.50
C GLN A 300 -17.39 8.82 -16.24
N ALA A 301 -16.63 8.65 -15.13
CA ALA A 301 -17.20 8.30 -13.83
C ALA A 301 -18.15 9.37 -13.31
N LEU A 302 -17.82 10.65 -13.51
CA LEU A 302 -18.69 11.80 -13.20
C LEU A 302 -19.99 11.76 -14.02
N SER A 303 -19.88 11.49 -15.32
CA SER A 303 -21.04 11.44 -16.23
C SER A 303 -21.96 10.25 -15.97
N LYS A 304 -21.44 9.19 -15.33
CA LYS A 304 -22.20 7.99 -14.93
C LYS A 304 -22.64 8.02 -13.46
N ASP A 305 -22.50 9.17 -12.78
CA ASP A 305 -22.83 9.37 -11.36
C ASP A 305 -22.17 8.35 -10.40
N LEU A 306 -20.99 7.83 -10.77
CA LEU A 306 -20.20 6.94 -9.90
C LEU A 306 -19.43 7.72 -8.81
N ILE A 307 -19.26 9.02 -9.01
CA ILE A 307 -18.64 9.95 -8.07
C ILE A 307 -19.55 11.17 -7.88
N VAL A 308 -19.50 11.76 -6.68
CA VAL A 308 -20.25 12.98 -6.37
C VAL A 308 -19.75 14.13 -7.24
N LYS A 309 -20.66 14.93 -7.80
CA LYS A 309 -20.33 15.94 -8.82
C LYS A 309 -19.30 16.96 -8.36
N GLU A 310 -19.53 17.61 -7.22
CA GLU A 310 -18.62 18.59 -6.62
C GLU A 310 -17.21 18.03 -6.40
N HIS A 311 -17.13 16.79 -5.90
CA HIS A 311 -15.85 16.10 -5.69
C HIS A 311 -15.14 15.86 -7.03
N GLY A 312 -15.84 15.37 -8.05
CA GLY A 312 -15.26 15.10 -9.37
C GLY A 312 -14.80 16.37 -10.10
N ILE A 313 -15.59 17.45 -10.04
CA ILE A 313 -15.26 18.77 -10.62
C ILE A 313 -13.94 19.29 -10.04
N ARG A 314 -13.80 19.23 -8.71
CA ARG A 314 -12.59 19.66 -8.01
C ARG A 314 -11.34 18.89 -8.43
N LEU A 315 -11.46 17.57 -8.64
CA LEU A 315 -10.34 16.75 -9.09
C LEU A 315 -9.97 17.03 -10.57
N LEU A 316 -10.96 17.26 -11.44
CA LEU A 316 -10.73 17.63 -12.85
C LEU A 316 -10.00 18.96 -12.95
N GLU A 317 -10.44 19.94 -12.17
CA GLU A 317 -9.84 21.25 -12.09
C GLU A 317 -8.36 21.18 -11.66
N ALA A 318 -8.05 20.40 -10.62
CA ALA A 318 -6.68 20.17 -10.18
C ALA A 318 -5.82 19.50 -11.28
N GLN A 319 -6.38 18.56 -12.06
CA GLN A 319 -5.69 17.94 -13.20
C GLN A 319 -5.37 18.97 -14.29
N ILE A 320 -6.33 19.81 -14.68
CA ILE A 320 -6.13 20.83 -15.72
C ILE A 320 -5.05 21.83 -15.29
N ALA A 321 -5.15 22.38 -14.08
CA ALA A 321 -4.18 23.33 -13.55
C ALA A 321 -2.75 22.76 -13.46
N THR A 322 -2.63 21.44 -13.28
CA THR A 322 -1.33 20.74 -13.19
C THR A 322 -0.82 20.16 -14.51
N GLY A 323 -1.43 20.51 -15.65
CA GLY A 323 -0.88 20.22 -16.98
C GLY A 323 -1.86 19.67 -17.99
N GLY A 324 -3.02 19.16 -17.56
CA GLY A 324 -4.03 18.59 -18.45
C GLY A 324 -4.74 17.37 -17.86
N ILE A 325 -5.79 16.93 -18.55
CA ILE A 325 -6.63 15.79 -18.16
C ILE A 325 -5.82 14.50 -18.18
N ILE A 326 -5.98 13.64 -17.17
CA ILE A 326 -5.22 12.38 -17.09
C ILE A 326 -5.95 11.27 -17.87
N ASP A 327 -5.21 10.60 -18.74
CA ASP A 327 -5.60 9.34 -19.35
C ASP A 327 -5.24 8.19 -18.40
N PRO A 328 -6.22 7.52 -17.75
CA PRO A 328 -5.92 6.45 -16.81
C PRO A 328 -5.42 5.17 -17.47
N ILE A 329 -5.67 4.99 -18.78
CA ILE A 329 -5.27 3.79 -19.52
C ILE A 329 -3.81 3.91 -19.91
N ASN A 330 -3.44 5.04 -20.51
CA ASN A 330 -2.10 5.31 -21.02
C ASN A 330 -1.19 6.05 -20.03
N SER A 331 -1.70 6.37 -18.84
CA SER A 331 -0.93 6.86 -17.69
C SER A 331 -0.13 8.14 -17.92
N HIS A 332 -0.67 9.07 -18.69
CA HIS A 332 -0.10 10.40 -18.93
C HIS A 332 -1.22 11.43 -19.09
N ARG A 333 -0.84 12.72 -19.13
CA ARG A 333 -1.77 13.83 -19.32
C ARG A 333 -1.98 14.09 -20.80
N LEU A 334 -3.20 14.42 -21.15
CA LEU A 334 -3.61 14.76 -22.49
C LEU A 334 -3.82 16.26 -22.64
N PRO A 335 -3.44 16.82 -23.81
CA PRO A 335 -4.00 18.09 -24.28
C PRO A 335 -5.53 18.05 -24.30
N VAL A 336 -6.17 19.18 -24.01
CA VAL A 336 -7.64 19.30 -23.90
C VAL A 336 -8.35 18.87 -25.20
N ASP A 337 -7.80 19.23 -26.37
CA ASP A 337 -8.35 18.86 -27.67
C ASP A 337 -8.30 17.36 -27.96
N VAL A 338 -7.27 16.66 -27.44
CA VAL A 338 -7.16 15.21 -27.54
C VAL A 338 -8.09 14.53 -26.53
N ALA A 339 -8.21 15.09 -25.33
CA ALA A 339 -9.15 14.60 -24.32
C ALA A 339 -10.60 14.61 -24.82
N TYR A 340 -11.00 15.63 -25.59
CA TYR A 340 -12.30 15.68 -26.27
C TYR A 340 -12.50 14.53 -27.26
N LYS A 341 -11.51 14.28 -28.12
CA LYS A 341 -11.58 13.21 -29.14
C LYS A 341 -11.70 11.82 -28.50
N ARG A 342 -11.09 11.63 -27.33
CA ARG A 342 -11.12 10.36 -26.58
C ARG A 342 -12.33 10.23 -25.65
N GLY A 343 -13.16 11.27 -25.52
CA GLY A 343 -14.30 11.28 -24.61
C GLY A 343 -13.89 11.22 -23.13
N PHE A 344 -12.67 11.65 -22.81
CA PHE A 344 -12.20 11.81 -21.41
C PHE A 344 -12.49 13.19 -20.86
N PHE A 345 -12.98 14.10 -21.69
CA PHE A 345 -13.42 15.43 -21.32
C PHE A 345 -14.35 15.96 -22.41
N ASP A 346 -15.12 17.03 -22.16
CA ASP A 346 -15.98 17.65 -23.17
C ASP A 346 -15.97 19.19 -23.09
N GLU A 347 -16.51 19.83 -24.13
CA GLU A 347 -16.55 21.29 -24.25
C GLU A 347 -17.51 21.92 -23.24
N ALA A 348 -18.61 21.23 -22.92
CA ALA A 348 -19.58 21.67 -21.93
C ALA A 348 -18.96 21.80 -20.53
N MET A 349 -18.26 20.76 -20.07
CA MET A 349 -17.56 20.77 -18.78
C MET A 349 -16.40 21.77 -18.78
N ASN A 350 -15.68 21.93 -19.91
CA ASN A 350 -14.65 22.96 -20.00
C ASN A 350 -15.19 24.37 -19.83
N THR A 351 -16.39 24.64 -20.36
CA THR A 351 -17.05 25.94 -20.18
C THR A 351 -17.44 26.16 -18.72
N ILE A 352 -17.91 25.11 -18.04
CA ILE A 352 -18.21 25.16 -16.60
C ILE A 352 -16.95 25.43 -15.79
N LEU A 353 -15.85 24.70 -16.03
CA LEU A 353 -14.59 24.89 -15.30
C LEU A 353 -13.87 26.20 -15.63
N ALA A 354 -14.11 26.78 -16.80
CA ALA A 354 -13.59 28.10 -17.17
C ALA A 354 -14.38 29.25 -16.53
N ASP A 355 -15.64 29.00 -16.15
CA ASP A 355 -16.45 29.98 -15.44
C ASP A 355 -16.03 30.06 -13.97
N SER A 356 -15.73 31.27 -13.51
CA SER A 356 -15.34 31.55 -12.12
C SER A 356 -16.55 31.67 -11.19
N GLY A 357 -17.58 30.87 -11.45
CA GLY A 357 -18.79 30.76 -10.62
C GLY A 357 -18.50 30.16 -9.24
N ASP A 358 -19.52 30.08 -8.39
CA ASP A 358 -19.35 29.54 -7.03
C ASP A 358 -19.14 28.01 -7.05
N ASP A 359 -19.80 27.32 -7.99
CA ASP A 359 -19.75 25.86 -8.14
C ASP A 359 -18.36 25.28 -8.48
N THR A 360 -17.43 26.11 -8.96
CA THR A 360 -16.06 25.69 -9.32
C THR A 360 -15.01 26.00 -8.25
N LYS A 361 -15.35 26.76 -7.21
CA LYS A 361 -14.43 27.18 -6.14
C LYS A 361 -14.32 26.13 -5.04
N GLY A 362 -13.83 24.95 -5.40
CA GLY A 362 -13.76 23.79 -4.51
C GLY A 362 -12.60 23.81 -3.48
N PHE A 363 -11.73 24.83 -3.50
CA PHE A 363 -10.57 24.95 -2.63
C PHE A 363 -10.67 26.17 -1.71
N PHE A 364 -10.00 26.13 -0.56
CA PHE A 364 -10.07 27.19 0.45
C PHE A 364 -8.68 27.74 0.74
N ASP A 365 -8.51 29.06 0.67
CA ASP A 365 -7.28 29.72 1.10
C ASP A 365 -7.33 30.03 2.60
N PRO A 366 -6.51 29.36 3.43
CA PRO A 366 -6.49 29.57 4.88
C PRO A 366 -6.04 30.97 5.30
N ASN A 367 -5.36 31.73 4.44
CA ASN A 367 -4.90 33.08 4.79
C ASN A 367 -6.01 34.13 4.63
N THR A 368 -6.71 34.10 3.49
CA THR A 368 -7.76 35.07 3.15
C THR A 368 -9.16 34.60 3.54
N LYS A 369 -9.32 33.31 3.83
CA LYS A 369 -10.59 32.64 4.11
C LYS A 369 -11.58 32.66 2.94
N GLU A 370 -11.06 32.71 1.72
CA GLU A 370 -11.85 32.71 0.49
C GLU A 370 -11.91 31.31 -0.13
N ASN A 371 -13.05 30.97 -0.74
CA ASN A 371 -13.15 29.85 -1.65
C ASN A 371 -12.57 30.25 -3.01
N LEU A 372 -11.70 29.40 -3.55
CA LEU A 372 -10.93 29.64 -4.77
C LEU A 372 -10.94 28.39 -5.66
N THR A 373 -10.63 28.63 -6.92
CA THR A 373 -10.18 27.59 -7.85
C THR A 373 -8.80 27.07 -7.45
N TYR A 374 -8.45 25.83 -7.82
CA TYR A 374 -7.11 25.28 -7.62
C TYR A 374 -6.04 26.14 -8.28
N LEU A 375 -6.32 26.69 -9.47
CA LEU A 375 -5.39 27.54 -10.20
C LEU A 375 -5.14 28.86 -9.44
N GLN A 376 -6.19 29.52 -8.96
CA GLN A 376 -6.05 30.74 -8.13
C GLN A 376 -5.27 30.46 -6.85
N LEU A 377 -5.50 29.31 -6.21
CA LEU A 377 -4.75 28.92 -5.02
C LEU A 377 -3.26 28.66 -5.35
N MET A 378 -2.97 28.01 -6.48
CA MET A 378 -1.60 27.81 -6.96
C MET A 378 -0.88 29.12 -7.26
N GLU A 379 -1.56 30.13 -7.80
CA GLU A 379 -0.99 31.46 -8.08
C GLU A 379 -0.58 32.21 -6.80
N ARG A 380 -1.24 31.89 -5.67
CA ARG A 380 -0.88 32.42 -4.34
C ARG A 380 0.26 31.63 -3.66
N CYS A 381 0.72 30.53 -4.25
CA CYS A 381 1.75 29.69 -3.65
C CYS A 381 3.17 30.25 -3.87
N VAL A 382 4.12 29.76 -3.06
CA VAL A 382 5.54 30.06 -3.20
C VAL A 382 6.31 28.80 -3.61
N ILE A 383 7.45 28.98 -4.27
CA ILE A 383 8.30 27.89 -4.74
C ILE A 383 9.55 27.80 -3.88
N ASP A 384 9.84 26.60 -3.41
CA ASP A 384 11.09 26.30 -2.71
C ASP A 384 12.28 26.28 -3.70
N PRO A 385 13.32 27.12 -3.52
CA PRO A 385 14.51 27.12 -4.38
C PRO A 385 15.29 25.81 -4.38
N ALA A 386 15.24 25.04 -3.30
CA ALA A 386 15.99 23.78 -3.17
C ALA A 386 15.33 22.66 -4.00
N THR A 387 14.03 22.45 -3.79
CA THR A 387 13.29 21.34 -4.41
C THR A 387 12.53 21.70 -5.68
N GLY A 388 12.23 22.98 -5.91
CA GLY A 388 11.36 23.45 -6.99
C GLY A 388 9.87 23.17 -6.77
N LEU A 389 9.48 22.70 -5.58
CA LEU A 389 8.10 22.35 -5.24
C LEU A 389 7.27 23.60 -4.92
N CYS A 390 5.98 23.55 -5.28
CA CYS A 390 5.00 24.58 -4.99
C CYS A 390 4.43 24.38 -3.58
N LEU A 391 4.51 25.38 -2.72
CA LEU A 391 4.11 25.32 -1.32
C LEU A 391 3.11 26.44 -1.00
N LEU A 392 2.05 26.11 -0.27
CA LEU A 392 1.07 27.08 0.19
C LEU A 392 1.70 27.89 1.34
N PRO A 393 1.90 29.22 1.20
CA PRO A 393 2.43 30.04 2.28
C PRO A 393 1.38 30.21 3.37
N LEU A 394 1.79 30.13 4.64
CA LEU A 394 0.95 30.52 5.79
C LEU A 394 1.65 31.62 6.59
N MET A 395 0.88 32.64 6.98
CA MET A 395 1.37 33.77 7.78
C MET A 395 0.98 33.61 9.26
N GLU A 396 1.93 33.79 10.18
CA GLU A 396 1.63 34.08 11.59
C GLU A 396 1.33 35.57 11.76
N GLN A 397 0.45 35.93 12.71
CA GLN A 397 -0.07 37.29 12.92
C GLN A 397 0.98 38.35 13.34
N SER A 398 2.28 38.04 13.28
CA SER A 398 3.34 38.95 13.68
C SER A 398 4.68 38.60 13.01
N GLY A 399 4.95 39.19 11.85
CA GLY A 399 6.33 39.53 11.44
C GLY A 399 6.74 39.19 10.01
N GLY A 400 7.06 40.24 9.24
CA GLY A 400 8.14 40.30 8.24
C GLY A 400 8.01 39.46 6.96
N GLN A 401 8.03 40.12 5.80
CA GLN A 401 8.29 39.46 4.52
C GLN A 401 9.71 38.88 4.51
N ASN A 402 9.84 37.56 4.64
CA ASN A 402 11.11 36.85 4.42
C ASN A 402 11.27 36.50 2.93
N HIS A 403 12.41 36.87 2.33
CA HIS A 403 12.70 36.77 0.89
C HIS A 403 13.34 35.44 0.44
N ASN A 404 13.13 34.34 1.16
CA ASN A 404 13.81 33.07 0.84
C ASN A 404 13.07 32.20 -0.19
N PHE A 405 11.76 32.36 -0.33
CA PHE A 405 10.95 31.64 -1.32
C PHE A 405 10.74 32.47 -2.58
N ILE A 406 10.50 31.78 -3.69
CA ILE A 406 10.29 32.40 -5.00
C ILE A 406 8.78 32.51 -5.22
N ASP A 407 8.26 33.69 -5.52
CA ASP A 407 6.84 33.84 -5.82
C ASP A 407 6.48 33.15 -7.16
N TYR A 408 5.21 32.74 -7.28
CA TYR A 408 4.73 32.03 -8.46
C TYR A 408 4.89 32.85 -9.75
N GLN A 409 4.72 34.18 -9.69
CA GLN A 409 4.84 35.05 -10.86
C GLN A 409 6.27 35.11 -11.39
N THR A 410 7.27 35.17 -10.50
CA THR A 410 8.68 35.09 -10.87
C THR A 410 9.00 33.78 -11.59
N LYS A 411 8.45 32.64 -11.13
CA LYS A 411 8.57 31.36 -11.84
C LYS A 411 8.01 31.43 -13.26
N LEU A 412 6.83 32.02 -13.45
CA LEU A 412 6.22 32.19 -14.78
C LEU A 412 7.09 33.06 -15.70
N ASN A 413 7.55 34.21 -15.21
CA ASN A 413 8.38 35.12 -16.01
C ASN A 413 9.70 34.47 -16.46
N LEU A 414 10.33 33.66 -15.59
CA LEU A 414 11.55 32.92 -15.94
C LEU A 414 11.28 31.75 -16.90
N LYS A 415 10.07 31.17 -16.89
CA LYS A 415 9.66 30.11 -17.82
C LYS A 415 9.44 30.63 -19.25
N GLU A 416 8.91 31.85 -19.41
CA GLU A 416 8.66 32.44 -20.73
C GLU A 416 9.95 32.70 -21.53
N VAL A 417 11.07 32.96 -20.83
CA VAL A 417 12.35 33.24 -21.48
C VAL A 417 13.04 31.97 -21.94
N ARG A 418 13.16 31.81 -23.26
CA ARG A 418 13.82 30.68 -23.93
C ARG A 418 15.28 30.97 -24.24
N VAL A 419 16.18 30.05 -23.87
CA VAL A 419 17.64 30.17 -24.07
C VAL A 419 18.16 28.98 -24.86
N ARG A 420 18.92 29.26 -25.93
CA ARG A 420 19.68 28.22 -26.66
C ARG A 420 20.95 27.91 -25.90
N VAL A 421 21.10 26.67 -25.46
CA VAL A 421 22.24 26.23 -24.67
C VAL A 421 23.36 25.73 -25.59
N THR A 422 24.59 26.16 -25.34
CA THR A 422 25.76 25.85 -26.19
C THR A 422 26.73 24.86 -25.56
N CYS A 423 26.54 24.47 -24.30
CA CYS A 423 27.42 23.57 -23.56
C CYS A 423 26.67 22.80 -22.46
N GLY A 424 27.21 21.66 -22.02
CA GLY A 424 26.59 20.81 -20.99
C GLY A 424 25.49 19.89 -21.53
N LYS A 425 24.67 19.37 -20.62
CA LYS A 425 23.62 18.36 -20.83
C LYS A 425 22.52 18.82 -21.79
N TYR A 426 22.26 20.12 -21.83
CA TYR A 426 21.24 20.72 -22.68
C TYR A 426 21.80 21.25 -24.01
N MET A 427 23.04 20.92 -24.37
CA MET A 427 23.71 21.45 -25.57
C MET A 427 22.87 21.26 -26.84
N GLY A 428 22.66 22.35 -27.58
CA GLY A 428 21.86 22.36 -28.81
C GLY A 428 20.35 22.56 -28.59
N MET A 429 19.86 22.40 -27.36
CA MET A 429 18.44 22.56 -27.01
C MET A 429 18.07 24.02 -26.73
N ILE A 430 16.79 24.32 -26.89
CA ILE A 430 16.18 25.59 -26.46
C ILE A 430 15.38 25.29 -25.19
N VAL A 431 15.86 25.77 -24.06
CA VAL A 431 15.33 25.46 -22.72
C VAL A 431 14.87 26.74 -22.03
N SER A 432 13.86 26.66 -21.17
CA SER A 432 13.43 27.83 -20.38
C SER A 432 14.52 28.26 -19.38
N LEU A 433 14.58 29.54 -19.04
CA LEU A 433 15.56 30.02 -18.06
C LEU A 433 15.30 29.41 -16.68
N TRP A 434 14.02 29.21 -16.32
CA TRP A 434 13.61 28.52 -15.10
C TRP A 434 14.22 27.12 -14.97
N GLU A 435 14.10 26.29 -16.01
CA GLU A 435 14.63 24.93 -16.00
C GLU A 435 16.16 24.90 -15.93
N LEU A 436 16.84 25.87 -16.57
CA LEU A 436 18.29 25.99 -16.46
C LEU A 436 18.72 26.32 -15.04
N VAL A 437 18.06 27.26 -14.37
CA VAL A 437 18.36 27.62 -12.97
C VAL A 437 18.03 26.47 -12.02
N MET A 438 16.93 25.75 -12.24
CA MET A 438 16.53 24.60 -11.43
C MET A 438 17.26 23.30 -11.78
N SER A 439 18.21 23.35 -12.73
CA SER A 439 19.01 22.20 -13.09
C SER A 439 20.06 21.85 -12.03
N GLU A 440 20.69 20.69 -12.20
CA GLU A 440 21.80 20.21 -11.37
C GLU A 440 23.06 21.10 -11.43
N TYR A 441 23.13 22.05 -12.37
CA TYR A 441 24.24 22.98 -12.49
C TYR A 441 24.32 24.03 -11.37
N PHE A 442 23.21 24.26 -10.66
CA PHE A 442 23.11 25.30 -9.65
C PHE A 442 22.73 24.69 -8.30
N ASN A 443 23.45 25.10 -7.26
CA ASN A 443 23.07 24.81 -5.87
C ASN A 443 22.03 25.82 -5.34
N GLU A 444 21.45 25.53 -4.18
CA GLU A 444 20.40 26.34 -3.55
C GLU A 444 20.79 27.82 -3.41
N HIS A 445 22.00 28.10 -2.89
CA HIS A 445 22.47 29.47 -2.69
C HIS A 445 22.63 30.22 -4.02
N GLN A 446 23.14 29.56 -5.07
CA GLN A 446 23.26 30.17 -6.39
C GLN A 446 21.89 30.49 -6.99
N ARG A 447 20.91 29.58 -6.83
CA ARG A 447 19.52 29.81 -7.27
C ARG A 447 18.91 31.00 -6.56
N GLN A 448 19.03 31.06 -5.22
CA GLN A 448 18.54 32.17 -4.42
C GLN A 448 19.19 33.50 -4.82
N ASP A 449 20.50 33.54 -5.03
CA ASP A 449 21.21 34.75 -5.45
C ASP A 449 20.75 35.25 -6.83
N ILE A 450 20.62 34.35 -7.81
CA ILE A 450 20.14 34.68 -9.16
C ILE A 450 18.74 35.27 -9.11
N ILE A 451 17.84 34.63 -8.36
CA ILE A 451 16.43 35.04 -8.29
C ILE A 451 16.31 36.35 -7.50
N ARG A 452 17.06 36.52 -6.41
CA ARG A 452 17.09 37.79 -5.65
C ARG A 452 17.60 38.94 -6.51
N GLN A 453 18.64 38.74 -7.32
CA GLN A 453 19.15 39.77 -8.24
C GLN A 453 18.12 40.14 -9.32
N TYR A 454 17.29 39.18 -9.75
CA TYR A 454 16.19 39.41 -10.67
C TYR A 454 15.05 40.20 -10.03
N THR A 455 14.52 39.75 -8.88
CA THR A 455 13.37 40.37 -8.20
C THR A 455 13.68 41.78 -7.69
N GLN A 456 14.93 42.05 -7.31
CA GLN A 456 15.37 43.38 -6.90
C GLN A 456 15.73 44.29 -8.09
N GLY A 457 15.59 43.83 -9.35
CA GLY A 457 15.86 44.62 -10.55
C GLY A 457 17.32 45.05 -10.74
N HIS A 458 18.28 44.42 -10.05
CA HIS A 458 19.69 44.84 -10.06
C HIS A 458 20.42 44.46 -11.35
N LEU A 459 19.96 43.44 -12.08
CA LEU A 459 20.55 43.01 -13.34
C LEU A 459 19.48 42.82 -14.42
N PRO A 460 19.71 43.33 -15.65
CA PRO A 460 18.80 43.05 -16.76
C PRO A 460 18.88 41.57 -17.16
N MET A 461 17.77 41.02 -17.63
CA MET A 461 17.60 39.59 -17.96
C MET A 461 18.73 39.00 -18.81
N LYS A 462 19.24 39.78 -19.77
CA LYS A 462 20.36 39.39 -20.64
C LYS A 462 21.66 39.10 -19.86
N MET A 463 21.93 39.84 -18.79
CA MET A 463 23.12 39.61 -17.94
C MET A 463 22.95 38.40 -17.04
N ILE A 464 21.72 38.11 -16.60
CA ILE A 464 21.41 36.90 -15.84
C ILE A 464 21.64 35.65 -16.70
N ILE A 465 21.13 35.64 -17.94
CA ILE A 465 21.38 34.55 -18.90
C ILE A 465 22.89 34.34 -19.12
N ARG A 466 23.65 35.42 -19.28
CA ARG A 466 25.11 35.34 -19.43
C ARG A 466 25.78 34.69 -18.22
N LYS A 467 25.45 35.13 -17.00
CA LYS A 467 25.98 34.53 -15.76
C LYS A 467 25.66 33.04 -15.67
N ILE A 468 24.41 32.66 -15.95
CA ILE A 468 23.95 31.26 -15.93
C ILE A 468 24.77 30.42 -16.92
N MET A 469 24.94 30.89 -18.15
CA MET A 469 25.75 30.19 -19.16
C MET A 469 27.23 30.08 -18.76
N GLU A 470 27.81 31.12 -18.16
CA GLU A 470 29.19 31.10 -17.64
C GLU A 470 29.35 30.05 -16.52
N VAL A 471 28.38 29.94 -15.60
CA VAL A 471 28.39 28.93 -14.52
C VAL A 471 28.26 27.52 -15.09
N ILE A 472 27.37 27.29 -16.06
CA ILE A 472 27.24 25.99 -16.74
C ILE A 472 28.55 25.64 -17.43
N GLU A 473 29.16 26.57 -18.17
CA GLU A 473 30.43 26.34 -18.85
C GLU A 473 31.58 26.03 -17.88
N GLN A 474 31.64 26.72 -16.74
CA GLN A 474 32.59 26.42 -15.68
C GLN A 474 32.35 25.04 -15.08
N SER A 475 31.10 24.69 -14.74
CA SER A 475 30.75 23.40 -14.15
C SER A 475 31.12 22.21 -15.05
N VAL A 476 30.97 22.36 -16.37
CA VAL A 476 31.36 21.35 -17.37
C VAL A 476 32.90 21.24 -17.48
N LYS A 477 33.64 22.32 -17.21
CA LYS A 477 35.12 22.30 -17.15
C LYS A 477 35.66 21.72 -15.82
N THR A 478 34.90 21.81 -14.73
CA THR A 478 35.30 21.31 -13.38
C THR A 478 34.70 19.97 -12.99
N THR A 479 33.88 19.31 -13.82
CA THR A 479 33.38 17.95 -13.53
C THR A 479 34.54 16.96 -13.38
N ASN A 480 34.92 16.69 -12.13
CA ASN A 480 35.92 15.71 -11.75
C ASN A 480 35.44 14.32 -12.19
N VAL A 481 36.29 13.62 -12.93
CA VAL A 481 36.08 12.21 -13.26
C VAL A 481 36.10 11.40 -11.96
N VAL A 482 35.01 10.71 -11.64
CA VAL A 482 34.84 9.89 -10.43
C VAL A 482 34.64 8.42 -10.75
N PHE A 483 35.11 7.57 -9.84
CA PHE A 483 35.07 6.10 -9.86
C PHE A 483 34.30 5.59 -8.63
N GLU A 484 33.77 4.38 -8.71
CA GLU A 484 33.08 3.74 -7.58
C GLU A 484 34.10 3.03 -6.67
N GLY A 485 34.21 3.47 -5.40
CA GLY A 485 35.06 2.86 -4.38
C GLY A 485 34.31 1.81 -3.55
N ILE A 486 34.78 1.56 -2.32
CA ILE A 486 34.25 0.52 -1.41
C ILE A 486 32.98 0.99 -0.66
N ARG A 487 32.92 2.26 -0.28
CA ARG A 487 31.77 2.91 0.37
C ARG A 487 31.40 4.25 -0.25
N GLU A 488 32.40 4.96 -0.78
CA GLU A 488 32.24 6.29 -1.38
C GLU A 488 32.87 6.34 -2.78
N THR A 489 32.56 7.40 -3.53
CA THR A 489 33.15 7.63 -4.85
C THR A 489 34.57 8.18 -4.74
N VAL A 490 35.46 7.73 -5.62
CA VAL A 490 36.89 8.11 -5.65
C VAL A 490 37.16 8.99 -6.86
N THR A 491 37.81 10.13 -6.69
CA THR A 491 38.19 11.01 -7.81
C THR A 491 39.43 10.50 -8.54
N ALA A 492 39.54 10.80 -9.83
CA ALA A 492 40.74 10.47 -10.63
C ALA A 492 42.03 11.07 -10.05
N LYS A 493 41.93 12.25 -9.40
CA LYS A 493 43.05 12.89 -8.72
C LYS A 493 43.52 12.08 -7.49
N GLN A 494 42.58 11.58 -6.68
CA GLN A 494 42.91 10.72 -5.53
C GLN A 494 43.60 9.42 -5.98
N LEU A 495 43.24 8.87 -7.15
CA LEU A 495 43.91 7.69 -7.71
C LEU A 495 45.35 7.98 -8.16
N VAL A 496 45.63 9.19 -8.69
CA VAL A 496 47.02 9.62 -9.00
C VAL A 496 47.83 9.82 -7.72
N GLU A 497 47.26 10.49 -6.71
CA GLU A 497 47.91 10.69 -5.40
C GLU A 497 48.15 9.36 -4.64
N ALA A 498 47.48 8.29 -5.04
CA ALA A 498 47.66 6.93 -4.54
C ALA A 498 48.57 6.07 -5.43
N ASP A 499 49.22 6.64 -6.45
CA ASP A 499 50.07 5.94 -7.44
C ASP A 499 49.32 4.76 -8.13
N ILE A 500 48.00 4.83 -8.27
CA ILE A 500 47.16 3.77 -8.91
C ILE A 500 47.04 4.02 -10.42
N ILE A 501 46.88 5.28 -10.82
CA ILE A 501 46.87 5.69 -12.24
C ILE A 501 47.95 6.75 -12.48
N SER A 502 48.47 6.83 -13.70
CA SER A 502 49.48 7.84 -14.06
C SER A 502 48.87 9.19 -14.40
N GLU A 503 49.67 10.25 -14.27
CA GLU A 503 49.31 11.63 -14.68
C GLU A 503 48.82 11.68 -16.14
N ASN A 504 49.42 10.86 -17.03
CA ASN A 504 49.03 10.76 -18.43
C ASN A 504 47.61 10.21 -18.60
N VAL A 505 47.19 9.24 -17.78
CA VAL A 505 45.83 8.66 -17.83
C VAL A 505 44.80 9.68 -17.32
N LEU A 506 45.15 10.47 -16.30
CA LEU A 506 44.32 11.58 -15.83
C LEU A 506 44.11 12.64 -16.92
N GLU A 507 45.17 12.98 -17.66
CA GLU A 507 45.04 13.89 -18.81
C GLU A 507 44.16 13.31 -19.93
N GLU A 508 44.29 12.02 -20.24
CA GLU A 508 43.46 11.36 -21.26
C GLU A 508 41.99 11.29 -20.84
N LEU A 509 41.70 11.09 -19.55
CA LEU A 509 40.35 11.14 -18.98
C LEU A 509 39.76 12.57 -19.05
N ASN A 510 40.54 13.58 -18.68
CA ASN A 510 40.11 14.99 -18.75
C ASN A 510 39.89 15.48 -20.18
N LYS A 511 40.64 14.93 -21.15
CA LYS A 511 40.49 15.19 -22.59
C LYS A 511 39.43 14.31 -23.26
N GLY A 512 38.79 13.39 -22.53
CA GLY A 512 37.76 12.48 -23.03
C GLY A 512 38.24 11.41 -24.02
N LYS A 513 39.56 11.14 -24.09
CA LYS A 513 40.16 10.11 -24.96
C LYS A 513 39.98 8.69 -24.42
N LYS A 514 39.94 8.55 -23.09
CA LYS A 514 39.60 7.31 -22.39
C LYS A 514 38.33 7.53 -21.58
N THR A 515 37.50 6.51 -21.48
CA THR A 515 36.30 6.55 -20.65
C THR A 515 36.55 6.00 -19.25
N VAL A 516 35.73 6.38 -18.27
CA VAL A 516 35.79 5.82 -16.90
C VAL A 516 35.67 4.29 -16.92
N LYS A 517 34.85 3.76 -17.82
CA LYS A 517 34.63 2.32 -17.96
C LYS A 517 35.89 1.60 -18.45
N GLU A 518 36.58 2.14 -19.46
CA GLU A 518 37.84 1.58 -19.95
C GLU A 518 38.92 1.54 -18.86
N VAL A 519 39.01 2.58 -18.02
CA VAL A 519 39.99 2.63 -16.92
C VAL A 519 39.58 1.71 -15.76
N THR A 520 38.28 1.48 -15.55
CA THR A 520 37.78 0.54 -14.52
C THR A 520 37.88 -0.93 -14.96
N GLU A 521 37.88 -1.20 -16.26
CA GLU A 521 38.10 -2.54 -16.83
C GLU A 521 39.54 -3.02 -16.67
N ASP A 522 40.50 -2.12 -16.42
CA ASP A 522 41.86 -2.49 -16.05
C ASP A 522 41.86 -3.24 -14.69
N GLU A 523 42.33 -4.49 -14.71
CA GLU A 523 42.34 -5.36 -13.53
C GLU A 523 43.14 -4.75 -12.37
N THR A 524 44.18 -3.98 -12.66
CA THR A 524 45.01 -3.33 -11.63
C THR A 524 44.25 -2.23 -10.91
N VAL A 525 43.51 -1.41 -11.65
CA VAL A 525 42.70 -0.31 -11.10
C VAL A 525 41.48 -0.85 -10.36
N LYS A 526 40.80 -1.85 -10.93
CA LYS A 526 39.66 -2.53 -10.29
C LYS A 526 40.05 -3.14 -8.94
N MET A 527 41.22 -3.78 -8.87
CA MET A 527 41.76 -4.33 -7.63
C MET A 527 41.96 -3.26 -6.56
N TYR A 528 42.40 -2.05 -6.91
CA TYR A 528 42.55 -0.97 -5.93
C TYR A 528 41.24 -0.24 -5.60
N LEU A 529 40.28 -0.18 -6.51
CA LEU A 529 38.97 0.43 -6.23
C LEU A 529 38.13 -0.42 -5.28
N GLN A 530 37.99 -1.72 -5.55
CA GLN A 530 37.04 -2.60 -4.84
C GLN A 530 37.68 -3.86 -4.23
N GLY A 531 38.93 -4.19 -4.58
CA GLY A 531 39.59 -5.41 -4.14
C GLY A 531 39.33 -6.63 -5.03
N LYS A 532 40.15 -7.66 -4.85
CA LYS A 532 39.86 -9.04 -5.29
C LYS A 532 38.80 -9.65 -4.38
N ASP A 533 38.03 -10.59 -4.91
CA ASP A 533 36.96 -11.22 -4.14
C ASP A 533 37.52 -12.04 -2.96
N SER A 534 37.05 -11.71 -1.76
CA SER A 534 37.28 -12.48 -0.53
C SER A 534 36.58 -13.84 -0.59
N ILE A 535 36.88 -14.75 0.33
CA ILE A 535 36.14 -16.02 0.50
C ILE A 535 34.66 -15.69 0.74
N ALA A 536 33.82 -15.90 -0.27
CA ALA A 536 32.42 -15.47 -0.33
C ALA A 536 31.46 -16.45 0.36
N GLY A 537 31.82 -17.74 0.38
CA GLY A 537 30.96 -18.81 0.87
C GLY A 537 31.64 -20.15 0.91
N VAL A 538 30.86 -21.20 1.14
CA VAL A 538 31.32 -22.59 1.09
C VAL A 538 30.67 -23.35 -0.05
N LEU A 539 31.42 -24.28 -0.64
CA LEU A 539 30.95 -25.23 -1.65
C LEU A 539 30.88 -26.63 -1.04
N LEU A 540 29.70 -27.24 -1.03
CA LEU A 540 29.49 -28.59 -0.52
C LEU A 540 29.85 -29.66 -1.58
N PRO A 541 30.09 -30.93 -1.16
CA PRO A 541 30.43 -32.02 -2.09
C PRO A 541 29.38 -32.29 -3.18
N ASP A 542 28.13 -31.95 -2.93
CA ASP A 542 27.00 -32.05 -3.85
C ASP A 542 26.89 -30.84 -4.79
N SER A 543 27.94 -30.01 -4.85
CA SER A 543 28.01 -28.76 -5.61
C SER A 543 27.03 -27.67 -5.14
N GLN A 544 26.44 -27.79 -3.95
CA GLN A 544 25.61 -26.74 -3.36
C GLN A 544 26.50 -25.60 -2.82
N ILE A 545 26.23 -24.38 -3.28
CA ILE A 545 26.84 -23.14 -2.75
C ILE A 545 26.03 -22.64 -1.56
N MET A 546 26.72 -22.18 -0.51
CA MET A 546 26.07 -21.69 0.70
C MET A 546 26.80 -20.50 1.29
N THR A 547 26.05 -19.56 1.88
CA THR A 547 26.65 -18.44 2.62
C THR A 547 27.36 -18.95 3.88
N ILE A 548 28.37 -18.22 4.34
CA ILE A 548 29.15 -18.61 5.54
C ILE A 548 28.25 -18.68 6.79
N TYR A 549 27.30 -17.75 6.91
CA TYR A 549 26.34 -17.74 8.01
C TYR A 549 25.35 -18.92 7.96
N GLN A 550 24.87 -19.29 6.76
CA GLN A 550 24.04 -20.49 6.59
C GLN A 550 24.82 -21.78 6.89
N ALA A 551 26.09 -21.84 6.48
CA ALA A 551 26.97 -22.97 6.79
C ALA A 551 27.20 -23.12 8.30
N ARG A 552 27.30 -22.01 9.04
CA ARG A 552 27.29 -22.02 10.51
C ARG A 552 25.97 -22.56 11.06
N ARG A 553 24.82 -22.07 10.59
CA ARG A 553 23.49 -22.50 11.10
C ARG A 553 23.22 -23.98 10.83
N LYS A 554 23.68 -24.51 9.70
CA LYS A 554 23.54 -25.93 9.33
C LYS A 554 24.68 -26.82 9.88
N GLY A 555 25.56 -26.28 10.72
CA GLY A 555 26.65 -27.04 11.35
C GLY A 555 27.73 -27.54 10.38
N LYS A 556 27.83 -26.97 9.18
CA LYS A 556 28.86 -27.28 8.18
C LYS A 556 30.17 -26.56 8.47
N LEU A 557 30.10 -25.40 9.13
CA LEU A 557 31.25 -24.68 9.69
C LEU A 557 31.08 -24.52 11.20
N MET A 558 32.19 -24.63 11.94
CA MET A 558 32.23 -24.31 13.35
C MET A 558 31.91 -22.82 13.56
N PRO A 559 31.15 -22.44 14.61
CA PRO A 559 30.78 -21.05 14.85
C PRO A 559 31.96 -20.07 14.90
N GLY A 560 33.11 -20.50 15.47
CA GLY A 560 34.34 -19.71 15.50
C GLY A 560 34.93 -19.46 14.11
N THR A 561 35.08 -20.51 13.29
CA THR A 561 35.58 -20.42 11.92
C THR A 561 34.69 -19.53 11.04
N ALA A 562 33.37 -19.68 11.17
CA ALA A 562 32.41 -18.89 10.41
C ALA A 562 32.44 -17.40 10.80
N LEU A 563 32.57 -17.08 12.09
CA LEU A 563 32.70 -15.69 12.54
C LEU A 563 33.96 -15.04 11.96
N ILE A 564 35.09 -15.72 12.02
CA ILE A 564 36.37 -15.21 11.51
C ILE A 564 36.30 -14.91 10.01
N LEU A 565 35.68 -15.79 9.22
CA LEU A 565 35.52 -15.56 7.79
C LEU A 565 34.54 -14.42 7.47
N LEU A 566 33.47 -14.26 8.26
CA LEU A 566 32.54 -13.13 8.12
C LEU A 566 33.19 -11.79 8.54
N GLU A 567 34.04 -11.79 9.56
CA GLU A 567 34.85 -10.62 9.95
C GLU A 567 35.82 -10.22 8.83
N ALA A 568 36.44 -11.20 8.16
CA ALA A 568 37.30 -10.95 6.99
C ALA A 568 36.50 -10.36 5.81
N GLN A 569 35.28 -10.84 5.54
CA GLN A 569 34.38 -10.23 4.55
C GLN A 569 34.07 -8.76 4.90
N ALA A 570 33.65 -8.50 6.14
CA ALA A 570 33.35 -7.15 6.61
C ALA A 570 34.56 -6.20 6.50
N ALA A 571 35.76 -6.68 6.85
CA ALA A 571 36.98 -5.89 6.83
C ALA A 571 37.60 -5.69 5.44
N THR A 572 37.20 -6.48 4.45
CA THR A 572 37.67 -6.36 3.06
C THR A 572 36.71 -5.58 2.16
N GLY A 573 35.52 -5.26 2.66
CA GLY A 573 34.59 -4.37 2.00
C GLY A 573 33.15 -4.76 2.26
N PHE A 574 32.75 -6.02 2.10
CA PHE A 574 31.32 -6.35 2.05
C PHE A 574 31.04 -7.73 2.63
N ILE A 575 29.86 -7.87 3.24
CA ILE A 575 29.28 -9.19 3.47
C ILE A 575 28.69 -9.68 2.15
N ILE A 576 29.10 -10.88 1.72
CA ILE A 576 28.79 -11.39 0.40
C ILE A 576 27.70 -12.47 0.50
N ASP A 577 26.66 -12.33 -0.34
CA ASP A 577 25.75 -13.42 -0.66
C ASP A 577 26.20 -14.10 -1.96
N PRO A 578 26.88 -15.25 -1.89
CA PRO A 578 27.37 -15.97 -3.07
C PRO A 578 26.26 -16.56 -3.95
N ILE A 579 25.02 -16.65 -3.47
CA ILE A 579 23.91 -17.23 -4.23
C ILE A 579 23.29 -16.18 -5.15
N ALA A 580 23.01 -14.99 -4.62
CA ALA A 580 22.46 -13.87 -5.39
C ALA A 580 23.53 -12.97 -6.04
N ASN A 581 24.81 -13.25 -5.79
CA ASN A 581 25.96 -12.41 -6.15
C ASN A 581 25.78 -10.94 -5.73
N ARG A 582 25.41 -10.74 -4.46
CA ARG A 582 25.16 -9.41 -3.87
C ARG A 582 26.17 -9.12 -2.77
N LYS A 583 26.58 -7.85 -2.69
CA LYS A 583 27.51 -7.31 -1.69
C LYS A 583 26.74 -6.34 -0.80
N PHE A 584 26.88 -6.48 0.52
CA PHE A 584 26.12 -5.70 1.51
C PHE A 584 27.05 -5.06 2.53
N SER A 585 26.66 -3.90 3.07
CA SER A 585 27.17 -3.45 4.36
C SER A 585 26.68 -4.37 5.49
N VAL A 586 27.28 -4.31 6.68
CA VAL A 586 26.86 -5.18 7.79
C VAL A 586 25.41 -4.90 8.21
N ASP A 587 24.99 -3.64 8.24
CA ASP A 587 23.62 -3.25 8.59
C ASP A 587 22.59 -3.74 7.56
N GLU A 588 22.93 -3.68 6.27
CA GLU A 588 22.07 -4.20 5.20
C GLU A 588 22.02 -5.73 5.18
N ALA A 589 23.15 -6.40 5.45
CA ALA A 589 23.21 -7.86 5.51
C ALA A 589 22.30 -8.42 6.61
N VAL A 590 22.17 -7.73 7.75
CA VAL A 590 21.24 -8.10 8.81
C VAL A 590 19.78 -7.86 8.40
N LYS A 591 19.47 -6.73 7.77
CA LYS A 591 18.12 -6.44 7.24
C LYS A 591 17.69 -7.45 6.18
N ALA A 592 18.63 -7.90 5.35
CA ALA A 592 18.42 -8.90 4.30
C ALA A 592 18.49 -10.36 4.81
N ASN A 593 18.67 -10.58 6.12
CA ASN A 593 18.82 -11.91 6.74
C ASN A 593 19.97 -12.77 6.19
N ILE A 594 20.99 -12.15 5.58
CA ILE A 594 22.22 -12.83 5.15
C ILE A 594 23.06 -13.20 6.38
N VAL A 595 23.08 -12.31 7.38
CA VAL A 595 23.69 -12.54 8.69
C VAL A 595 22.66 -12.25 9.78
N GLY A 596 22.68 -13.01 10.88
CA GLY A 596 21.76 -12.78 11.99
C GLY A 596 22.20 -11.66 12.93
N PRO A 597 21.26 -11.12 13.73
CA PRO A 597 21.53 -10.04 14.68
C PRO A 597 22.54 -10.44 15.76
N ASP A 598 22.74 -11.74 15.99
CA ASP A 598 23.68 -12.30 16.98
C ASP A 598 25.14 -11.95 16.71
N LEU A 599 25.49 -11.68 15.44
CA LEU A 599 26.86 -11.31 15.04
C LEU A 599 27.03 -9.82 14.73
N HIS A 600 25.94 -9.04 14.72
CA HIS A 600 25.92 -7.65 14.27
C HIS A 600 27.00 -6.78 14.93
N GLY A 601 27.07 -6.79 16.26
CA GLY A 601 28.04 -5.97 17.00
C GLY A 601 29.50 -6.30 16.68
N LYS A 602 29.82 -7.59 16.47
CA LYS A 602 31.18 -8.05 16.15
C LYS A 602 31.56 -7.67 14.71
N LEU A 603 30.66 -7.92 13.76
CA LEU A 603 30.90 -7.59 12.36
C LEU A 603 30.98 -6.08 12.12
N ARG A 604 30.17 -5.29 12.84
CA ARG A 604 30.26 -3.82 12.79
C ARG A 604 31.60 -3.31 13.34
N SER A 605 32.20 -4.02 14.28
CA SER A 605 33.56 -3.71 14.74
C SER A 605 34.63 -4.02 13.69
N ALA A 606 34.45 -5.09 12.91
CA ALA A 606 35.34 -5.45 11.81
C ALA A 606 35.15 -4.53 10.58
N GLU A 607 33.92 -4.10 10.27
CA GLU A 607 33.62 -3.17 9.17
C GLU A 607 34.30 -1.80 9.35
N LYS A 608 34.63 -1.42 10.59
CA LYS A 608 35.44 -0.23 10.87
C LYS A 608 36.85 -0.29 10.25
N ALA A 609 37.35 -1.46 9.87
CA ALA A 609 38.56 -1.56 9.08
C ALA A 609 38.43 -0.93 7.68
N VAL A 610 37.20 -0.77 7.19
CA VAL A 610 36.86 -0.12 5.91
C VAL A 610 36.39 1.31 6.13
N THR A 611 35.49 1.56 7.09
CA THR A 611 34.93 2.91 7.34
C THR A 611 35.81 3.77 8.25
N GLY A 612 36.84 3.18 8.85
CA GLY A 612 37.75 3.77 9.80
C GLY A 612 37.29 3.71 11.26
N TYR A 613 38.28 3.73 12.16
CA TYR A 613 38.08 3.76 13.61
C TYR A 613 38.09 5.20 14.10
N LYS A 614 37.20 5.56 15.02
CA LYS A 614 37.24 6.88 15.66
C LYS A 614 38.20 6.85 16.84
N ASP A 615 39.22 7.68 16.79
CA ASP A 615 40.15 7.89 17.91
C ASP A 615 39.41 8.64 19.05
N PRO A 616 39.24 8.03 20.23
CA PRO A 616 38.52 8.67 21.34
C PRO A 616 39.17 9.98 21.84
N TYR A 617 40.46 10.17 21.59
CA TYR A 617 41.21 11.34 22.07
C TYR A 617 41.20 12.52 21.09
N THR A 618 41.16 12.24 19.78
CA THR A 618 41.23 13.28 18.74
C THR A 618 39.94 13.45 17.95
N GLY A 619 39.00 12.51 18.06
CA GLY A 619 37.77 12.45 17.27
C GLY A 619 37.99 12.14 15.78
N LYS A 620 39.25 12.00 15.33
CA LYS A 620 39.60 11.74 13.93
C LYS A 620 39.40 10.27 13.56
N THR A 621 39.06 10.04 12.30
CA THR A 621 39.02 8.70 11.70
C THR A 621 40.44 8.23 11.40
N ILE A 622 40.81 7.07 11.92
CA ILE A 622 42.11 6.44 11.75
C ILE A 622 41.98 5.06 11.10
N SER A 623 43.06 4.60 10.47
CA SER A 623 43.12 3.27 9.82
C SER A 623 43.14 2.12 10.82
N LEU A 624 42.92 0.90 10.32
CA LEU A 624 43.01 -0.34 11.11
C LEU A 624 44.37 -0.48 11.81
N PHE A 625 45.47 -0.24 11.10
CA PHE A 625 46.82 -0.34 11.65
C PHE A 625 47.06 0.69 12.77
N GLN A 626 46.62 1.93 12.57
CA GLN A 626 46.73 2.99 13.60
C GLN A 626 45.86 2.69 14.82
N ALA A 627 44.67 2.10 14.61
CA ALA A 627 43.81 1.67 15.71
C ALA A 627 44.47 0.55 16.54
N MET A 628 45.18 -0.37 15.88
CA MET A 628 45.95 -1.42 16.52
C MET A 628 47.15 -0.87 17.32
N GLN A 629 47.87 0.11 16.80
CA GLN A 629 48.96 0.79 17.53
C GLN A 629 48.48 1.57 18.77
N LYS A 630 47.20 1.94 18.80
CA LYS A 630 46.56 2.66 19.90
C LYS A 630 45.73 1.74 20.81
N ASP A 631 45.87 0.42 20.67
CA ASP A 631 45.14 -0.60 21.43
C ASP A 631 43.60 -0.46 21.40
N LEU A 632 43.05 0.19 20.36
CA LEU A 632 41.60 0.27 20.15
C LEU A 632 41.01 -1.04 19.60
N ILE A 633 41.87 -1.90 19.07
CA ILE A 633 41.58 -3.26 18.63
C ILE A 633 42.70 -4.17 19.14
N LEU A 634 42.34 -5.38 19.56
CA LEU A 634 43.32 -6.40 19.98
C LEU A 634 44.27 -6.72 18.82
N GLN A 635 45.56 -6.85 19.10
CA GLN A 635 46.60 -7.05 18.08
C GLN A 635 46.31 -8.29 17.20
N ASP A 636 46.03 -9.45 17.79
CA ASP A 636 45.70 -10.67 17.02
C ASP A 636 44.48 -10.50 16.09
N HIS A 637 43.49 -9.74 16.54
CA HIS A 637 42.32 -9.42 15.71
C HIS A 637 42.70 -8.46 14.58
N GLY A 638 43.49 -7.42 14.86
CA GLY A 638 43.96 -6.45 13.88
C GLY A 638 44.86 -7.06 12.81
N ILE A 639 45.81 -7.90 13.20
CA ILE A 639 46.72 -8.65 12.31
C ILE A 639 45.92 -9.48 11.32
N ARG A 640 44.91 -10.22 11.80
CA ARG A 640 44.04 -11.04 10.95
C ARG A 640 43.26 -10.24 9.90
N LEU A 641 42.78 -9.06 10.25
CA LEU A 641 42.06 -8.19 9.32
C LEU A 641 43.00 -7.53 8.30
N LEU A 642 44.20 -7.11 8.73
CA LEU A 642 45.25 -6.56 7.83
C LEU A 642 45.68 -7.61 6.80
N GLU A 643 45.89 -8.83 7.25
CA GLU A 643 46.23 -9.96 6.39
C GLU A 643 45.15 -10.22 5.32
N ALA A 644 43.87 -10.20 5.71
CA ALA A 644 42.75 -10.35 4.78
C ALA A 644 42.69 -9.21 3.75
N GLN A 645 42.96 -7.96 4.17
CA GLN A 645 43.04 -6.81 3.26
C GLN A 645 44.19 -6.96 2.25
N ILE A 646 45.40 -7.31 2.69
CA ILE A 646 46.54 -7.49 1.80
C ILE A 646 46.27 -8.59 0.76
N ALA A 647 45.78 -9.76 1.20
CA ALA A 647 45.45 -10.88 0.32
C ALA A 647 44.39 -10.55 -0.74
N THR A 648 43.52 -9.57 -0.46
CA THR A 648 42.46 -9.11 -1.37
C THR A 648 42.83 -7.85 -2.16
N GLY A 649 44.10 -7.45 -2.21
CA GLY A 649 44.63 -6.47 -3.17
C GLY A 649 45.42 -5.31 -2.56
N GLY A 650 45.30 -5.04 -1.26
CA GLY A 650 46.03 -3.95 -0.61
C GLY A 650 45.32 -3.41 0.64
N ILE A 651 46.03 -2.53 1.36
CA ILE A 651 45.55 -1.90 2.59
C ILE A 651 44.42 -0.91 2.26
N ILE A 652 43.36 -0.89 3.05
CA ILE A 652 42.23 0.02 2.81
C ILE A 652 42.52 1.40 3.42
N ASP A 653 42.35 2.45 2.61
CA ASP A 653 42.30 3.83 3.07
C ASP A 653 40.85 4.17 3.49
N PRO A 654 40.56 4.32 4.79
CA PRO A 654 39.20 4.55 5.26
C PRO A 654 38.67 5.96 4.95
N LEU A 655 39.55 6.92 4.61
CA LEU A 655 39.14 8.29 4.29
C LEU A 655 38.77 8.42 2.81
N ASN A 656 39.52 7.75 1.93
CA ASN A 656 39.31 7.84 0.49
C ASN A 656 38.57 6.62 -0.09
N SER A 657 38.16 5.67 0.75
CA SER A 657 37.29 4.54 0.41
C SER A 657 37.79 3.64 -0.73
N HIS A 658 39.12 3.46 -0.84
CA HIS A 658 39.75 2.55 -1.79
C HIS A 658 40.99 1.91 -1.18
N ARG A 659 41.53 0.89 -1.84
CA ARG A 659 42.76 0.22 -1.45
C ARG A 659 43.96 0.96 -2.02
N ILE A 660 45.01 1.03 -1.22
CA ILE A 660 46.27 1.65 -1.60
C ILE A 660 47.39 0.60 -1.67
N PRO A 661 48.37 0.77 -2.58
CA PRO A 661 49.58 -0.04 -2.60
C PRO A 661 50.35 0.05 -1.28
N VAL A 662 51.08 -1.02 -0.92
CA VAL A 662 51.84 -1.12 0.33
C VAL A 662 52.84 0.05 0.51
N HIS A 663 53.54 0.44 -0.56
CA HIS A 663 54.49 1.56 -0.50
C HIS A 663 53.81 2.93 -0.24
N VAL A 664 52.55 3.12 -0.67
CA VAL A 664 51.75 4.31 -0.35
C VAL A 664 51.22 4.23 1.07
N ALA A 665 50.85 3.03 1.53
CA ALA A 665 50.43 2.80 2.91
C ALA A 665 51.54 3.15 3.91
N TYR A 666 52.81 2.88 3.58
CA TYR A 666 53.96 3.33 4.37
C TYR A 666 54.05 4.85 4.44
N LYS A 667 53.95 5.55 3.30
CA LYS A 667 53.98 7.02 3.24
C LYS A 667 52.85 7.66 4.08
N ARG A 668 51.66 7.03 4.09
CA ARG A 668 50.46 7.51 4.82
C ARG A 668 50.41 7.03 6.29
N GLY A 669 51.34 6.18 6.72
CA GLY A 669 51.35 5.60 8.07
C GLY A 669 50.17 4.68 8.34
N TYR A 670 49.59 4.08 7.30
CA TYR A 670 48.53 3.07 7.39
C TYR A 670 49.08 1.65 7.46
N PHE A 671 50.40 1.50 7.29
CA PHE A 671 51.13 0.25 7.43
C PHE A 671 52.62 0.58 7.65
N ASN A 672 53.43 -0.38 8.12
CA ASN A 672 54.88 -0.19 8.27
C ASN A 672 55.67 -1.46 7.86
N GLU A 673 56.98 -1.31 7.65
CA GLU A 673 57.85 -2.41 7.22
C GLU A 673 57.96 -3.52 8.27
N GLU A 674 57.96 -3.16 9.56
CA GLU A 674 58.01 -4.13 10.67
C GLU A 674 56.80 -5.08 10.65
N MET A 675 55.58 -4.54 10.50
CA MET A 675 54.36 -5.34 10.40
C MET A 675 54.31 -6.14 9.10
N ASN A 676 54.85 -5.62 8.00
CA ASN A 676 54.96 -6.38 6.75
C ASN A 676 55.86 -7.61 6.92
N GLN A 677 57.01 -7.46 7.60
CA GLN A 677 57.89 -8.60 7.93
C GLN A 677 57.20 -9.63 8.82
N ILE A 678 56.38 -9.18 9.78
CA ILE A 678 55.59 -10.07 10.63
C ILE A 678 54.58 -10.85 9.79
N LEU A 679 53.81 -10.20 8.92
CA LEU A 679 52.79 -10.86 8.08
C LEU A 679 53.41 -11.76 6.98
N ASP A 680 54.62 -11.46 6.53
CA ASP A 680 55.35 -12.28 5.56
C ASP A 680 55.92 -13.57 6.20
N ASP A 681 56.17 -13.59 7.51
CA ASP A 681 56.63 -14.78 8.25
C ASP A 681 55.44 -15.69 8.68
N PRO A 682 55.35 -16.94 8.19
CA PRO A 682 54.29 -17.87 8.56
C PRO A 682 54.51 -18.51 9.95
N SER A 683 54.73 -17.69 10.98
CA SER A 683 54.76 -18.07 12.40
C SER A 683 53.36 -18.52 12.89
N ASP A 684 53.23 -18.95 14.15
CA ASP A 684 51.91 -19.34 14.70
C ASP A 684 50.98 -18.13 14.85
N ASP A 685 51.55 -16.96 15.15
CA ASP A 685 50.83 -15.71 15.44
C ASP A 685 50.16 -15.09 14.19
N THR A 686 50.59 -15.46 12.98
CA THR A 686 49.98 -15.00 11.71
C THR A 686 48.94 -15.96 11.13
N LYS A 687 48.77 -17.16 11.70
CA LYS A 687 47.81 -18.17 11.21
C LYS A 687 46.42 -17.98 11.83
N GLY A 688 45.82 -16.84 11.57
CA GLY A 688 44.53 -16.45 12.16
C GLY A 688 43.29 -17.17 11.59
N PHE A 689 43.43 -17.98 10.55
CA PHE A 689 42.33 -18.67 9.86
C PHE A 689 42.43 -20.19 9.97
N PHE A 690 41.31 -20.91 9.87
CA PHE A 690 41.26 -22.36 10.07
C PHE A 690 40.67 -23.06 8.86
N ASP A 691 41.35 -24.07 8.31
CA ASP A 691 40.80 -24.91 7.24
C ASP A 691 39.90 -26.02 7.84
N PRO A 692 38.57 -25.99 7.58
CA PRO A 692 37.63 -27.00 8.08
C PRO A 692 37.86 -28.42 7.51
N ASN A 693 38.65 -28.58 6.45
CA ASN A 693 38.93 -29.89 5.85
C ASN A 693 40.14 -30.58 6.46
N THR A 694 41.25 -29.85 6.60
CA THR A 694 42.51 -30.40 7.13
C THR A 694 42.68 -30.18 8.63
N HIS A 695 41.84 -29.32 9.22
CA HIS A 695 41.92 -28.89 10.62
C HIS A 695 43.25 -28.20 10.98
N GLU A 696 43.81 -27.44 10.04
CA GLU A 696 45.06 -26.68 10.20
C GLU A 696 44.78 -25.18 10.32
N ASN A 697 45.57 -24.49 11.15
CA ASN A 697 45.63 -23.03 11.16
C ASN A 697 46.47 -22.55 9.96
N LEU A 698 45.95 -21.59 9.21
CA LEU A 698 46.52 -21.07 7.97
C LEU A 698 46.43 -19.53 7.97
N THR A 699 47.25 -18.94 7.11
CA THR A 699 47.09 -17.57 6.65
C THR A 699 45.88 -17.46 5.71
N TYR A 700 45.23 -16.29 5.64
CA TYR A 700 44.10 -16.04 4.75
C TYR A 700 44.45 -16.32 3.29
N LEU A 701 45.65 -15.92 2.86
CA LEU A 701 46.13 -16.17 1.50
C LEU A 701 46.25 -17.66 1.19
N LYS A 702 46.76 -18.47 2.14
CA LYS A 702 46.85 -19.93 1.99
C LYS A 702 45.47 -20.58 1.98
N LEU A 703 44.51 -20.06 2.74
CA LEU A 703 43.13 -20.55 2.73
C LEU A 703 42.41 -20.19 1.41
N MET A 704 42.60 -18.97 0.90
CA MET A 704 42.10 -18.56 -0.42
C MET A 704 42.67 -19.44 -1.54
N ALA A 705 43.94 -19.83 -1.47
CA ALA A 705 44.54 -20.74 -2.45
C ALA A 705 43.92 -22.15 -2.45
N ARG A 706 43.23 -22.56 -1.38
CA ARG A 706 42.47 -23.82 -1.29
C ARG A 706 41.01 -23.67 -1.74
N CYS A 707 40.56 -22.46 -2.01
CA CYS A 707 39.22 -22.19 -2.52
C CYS A 707 39.15 -22.40 -4.04
N VAL A 708 37.93 -22.57 -4.53
CA VAL A 708 37.63 -22.64 -5.96
C VAL A 708 36.86 -21.41 -6.39
N THR A 709 37.15 -20.89 -7.56
CA THR A 709 36.40 -19.77 -8.13
C THR A 709 35.19 -20.32 -8.85
N ASP A 710 34.00 -19.84 -8.49
CA ASP A 710 32.77 -20.13 -9.22
C ASP A 710 32.84 -19.47 -10.61
N PRO A 711 32.83 -20.24 -11.73
CA PRO A 711 32.93 -19.67 -13.07
C PRO A 711 31.79 -18.71 -13.44
N SER A 712 30.64 -18.83 -12.77
CA SER A 712 29.43 -18.06 -13.10
C SER A 712 29.37 -16.70 -12.39
N THR A 713 29.94 -16.60 -11.18
CA THR A 713 29.92 -15.38 -10.36
C THR A 713 31.30 -14.74 -10.19
N GLY A 714 32.38 -15.49 -10.46
CA GLY A 714 33.75 -15.08 -10.19
C GLY A 714 34.13 -15.13 -8.71
N LEU A 715 33.22 -15.59 -7.83
CA LEU A 715 33.42 -15.57 -6.39
C LEU A 715 34.27 -16.74 -5.88
N CYS A 716 35.06 -16.48 -4.84
CA CYS A 716 35.95 -17.45 -4.20
C CYS A 716 35.18 -18.28 -3.15
N LEU A 717 35.07 -19.59 -3.34
CA LEU A 717 34.30 -20.50 -2.47
C LEU A 717 35.18 -21.57 -1.84
N LEU A 718 35.01 -21.82 -0.54
CA LEU A 718 35.77 -22.84 0.20
C LEU A 718 35.10 -24.22 0.07
N PRO A 719 35.72 -25.21 -0.61
CA PRO A 719 35.14 -26.54 -0.75
C PRO A 719 35.20 -27.34 0.56
N LEU A 720 34.14 -28.07 0.91
CA LEU A 720 34.10 -28.98 2.07
C LEU A 720 34.07 -30.45 1.60
N LYS A 721 34.87 -31.35 2.19
CA LYS A 721 34.88 -32.80 1.85
C LYS A 721 33.89 -33.60 2.71
N GLY A 722 33.12 -34.51 2.08
CA GLY A 722 32.23 -35.44 2.77
C GLY A 722 32.98 -36.57 3.49
N LYS A 723 32.69 -36.83 4.77
CA LYS A 723 33.34 -37.90 5.56
C LYS A 723 32.66 -39.26 5.33
N SER A 724 33.41 -40.27 4.87
CA SER A 724 32.96 -41.67 4.69
C SER A 724 33.54 -42.61 5.78
N ASN A 725 32.63 -43.16 6.59
CA ASN A 725 32.62 -44.38 7.44
C ASN A 725 33.90 -44.97 8.10
N ARG A 726 33.81 -45.22 9.42
CA ARG A 726 34.11 -46.54 10.06
C ARG A 726 33.09 -46.85 11.17
N VAL A 727 32.66 -48.12 11.22
CA VAL A 727 31.69 -48.75 12.13
C VAL A 727 32.43 -49.39 13.32
N ASN A 728 31.94 -49.19 14.55
CA ASN A 728 31.62 -50.22 15.54
C ASN A 728 30.80 -49.57 16.69
N ILE A 729 30.10 -50.34 17.53
CA ILE A 729 29.20 -49.94 18.65
C ILE A 729 27.70 -49.95 18.27
N GLN A 730 27.06 -51.13 18.32
CA GLN A 730 25.59 -51.27 18.26
C GLN A 730 24.91 -51.61 19.60
N ASP A 731 25.63 -52.04 20.64
CA ASP A 731 24.97 -52.57 21.85
C ASP A 731 24.50 -51.50 22.85
N HIS A 732 25.29 -50.45 23.08
CA HIS A 732 24.95 -49.37 24.03
C HIS A 732 23.67 -48.57 23.65
N ILE A 733 23.40 -48.43 22.35
CA ILE A 733 22.35 -47.53 21.83
C ILE A 733 20.96 -48.11 22.06
N LYS A 734 20.84 -49.44 21.99
CA LYS A 734 19.59 -50.16 22.19
C LYS A 734 19.09 -50.02 23.63
N GLU A 735 19.98 -50.21 24.60
CA GLU A 735 19.65 -50.07 26.03
C GLU A 735 19.24 -48.63 26.38
N THR A 736 19.94 -47.64 25.83
CA THR A 736 19.65 -46.22 26.10
C THR A 736 18.26 -45.81 25.54
N PHE A 737 17.86 -46.35 24.39
CA PHE A 737 16.58 -46.01 23.75
C PHE A 737 15.39 -46.73 24.39
N GLN A 738 15.61 -47.92 24.96
CA GLN A 738 14.60 -48.65 25.72
C GLN A 738 14.35 -48.04 27.10
N ALA A 739 15.35 -47.39 27.70
CA ALA A 739 15.20 -46.68 28.97
C ALA A 739 14.54 -45.29 28.84
N THR A 740 14.40 -44.75 27.62
CA THR A 740 13.84 -43.40 27.40
C THR A 740 12.37 -43.47 27.01
N ASN A 741 11.50 -42.95 27.88
CA ASN A 741 10.07 -42.82 27.63
C ASN A 741 9.73 -41.55 26.85
N VAL A 742 8.80 -41.68 25.89
CA VAL A 742 8.44 -40.60 24.97
C VAL A 742 6.93 -40.41 25.00
N THR A 743 6.51 -39.16 25.17
CA THR A 743 5.08 -38.81 25.12
C THR A 743 4.72 -38.37 23.71
N VAL A 744 3.86 -39.15 23.06
CA VAL A 744 3.40 -38.86 21.69
C VAL A 744 2.05 -38.15 21.75
N LYS A 745 1.94 -37.01 21.05
CA LYS A 745 0.73 -36.18 21.03
C LYS A 745 -0.34 -36.66 20.03
N TYR A 746 0.07 -37.29 18.93
CA TYR A 746 -0.80 -37.66 17.80
C TYR A 746 -0.64 -39.14 17.42
N GLY A 747 -1.67 -39.77 16.83
CA GLY A 747 -1.65 -41.17 16.38
C GLY A 747 -1.86 -42.23 17.48
N ARG A 748 -1.73 -43.52 17.13
CA ARG A 748 -2.11 -44.69 17.98
C ARG A 748 -1.32 -44.88 19.28
N PHE A 749 -0.25 -44.10 19.45
CA PHE A 749 0.61 -44.09 20.63
C PHE A 749 0.28 -42.94 21.59
N SER A 750 -0.72 -42.10 21.28
CA SER A 750 -1.19 -41.08 22.22
C SER A 750 -1.84 -41.73 23.46
N CYS A 751 -1.59 -41.14 24.63
CA CYS A 751 -2.05 -41.63 25.94
C CYS A 751 -1.50 -43.01 26.38
N LYS A 752 -0.43 -43.54 25.76
CA LYS A 752 0.23 -44.80 26.16
C LYS A 752 1.68 -44.56 26.63
N HIS A 753 2.17 -45.40 27.54
CA HIS A 753 3.59 -45.43 27.90
C HIS A 753 4.38 -46.14 26.80
N VAL A 754 5.14 -45.38 26.00
CA VAL A 754 5.92 -45.89 24.87
C VAL A 754 7.38 -45.44 24.97
N THR A 755 8.30 -46.33 24.61
CA THR A 755 9.74 -46.03 24.63
C THR A 755 10.21 -45.50 23.28
N LEU A 756 11.33 -44.79 23.26
CA LEU A 756 11.94 -44.33 22.01
C LEU A 756 12.30 -45.50 21.08
N TRP A 757 12.64 -46.65 21.67
CA TRP A 757 12.91 -47.88 20.92
C TRP A 757 11.66 -48.44 20.24
N ASP A 758 10.49 -48.32 20.86
CA ASP A 758 9.22 -48.77 20.25
C ASP A 758 8.80 -47.83 19.10
N LEU A 759 9.04 -46.53 19.25
CA LEU A 759 8.70 -45.53 18.22
C LEU A 759 9.58 -45.62 16.98
N ILE A 760 10.90 -45.80 17.16
CA ILE A 760 11.84 -45.90 16.03
C ILE A 760 11.64 -47.18 15.22
N ASN A 761 11.10 -48.23 15.86
CA ASN A 761 10.76 -49.51 15.23
C ASN A 761 9.29 -49.62 14.80
N SER A 762 8.51 -48.55 14.96
CA SER A 762 7.11 -48.52 14.54
C SER A 762 6.96 -48.44 13.01
N GLU A 763 5.76 -48.75 12.52
CA GLU A 763 5.41 -48.67 11.09
C GLU A 763 5.41 -47.23 10.53
N TYR A 764 5.50 -46.20 11.40
CA TYR A 764 5.61 -44.81 10.99
C TYR A 764 6.99 -44.49 10.37
N LEU A 765 8.03 -45.28 10.62
CA LEU A 765 9.36 -45.10 10.02
C LEU A 765 9.74 -46.25 9.07
N CYS A 766 10.16 -45.89 7.86
CA CYS A 766 10.76 -46.85 6.92
C CYS A 766 12.20 -47.19 7.34
N GLU A 767 12.68 -48.35 6.89
CA GLU A 767 13.98 -48.89 7.27
C GLU A 767 15.15 -47.94 6.91
N ASP A 768 15.08 -47.24 5.77
CA ASP A 768 16.11 -46.28 5.34
C ASP A 768 16.21 -45.07 6.26
N LYS A 769 15.07 -44.51 6.69
CA LYS A 769 15.04 -43.36 7.62
C LYS A 769 15.44 -43.76 9.04
N ARG A 770 15.10 -44.99 9.45
CA ARG A 770 15.56 -45.60 10.71
C ARG A 770 17.09 -45.74 10.73
N GLN A 771 17.68 -46.23 9.64
CA GLN A 771 19.13 -46.36 9.48
C GLN A 771 19.83 -44.99 9.52
N GLU A 772 19.25 -43.96 8.90
CA GLU A 772 19.75 -42.58 8.91
C GLU A 772 19.76 -41.98 10.33
N LEU A 773 18.64 -42.08 11.07
CA LEU A 773 18.55 -41.55 12.44
C LEU A 773 19.48 -42.27 13.42
N LEU A 774 19.59 -43.61 13.31
CA LEU A 774 20.54 -44.38 14.11
C LEU A 774 22.00 -44.04 13.78
N LYS A 775 22.31 -43.72 12.51
CA LYS A 775 23.64 -43.29 12.08
C LYS A 775 23.96 -41.87 12.61
N LEU A 776 23.00 -40.95 12.54
CA LEU A 776 23.13 -39.59 13.09
C LEU A 776 23.27 -39.59 14.63
N TYR A 777 22.56 -40.49 15.33
CA TYR A 777 22.71 -40.69 16.78
C TYR A 777 24.07 -41.28 17.14
N LYS A 778 24.52 -42.31 16.41
CA LYS A 778 25.85 -42.92 16.59
C LYS A 778 26.97 -41.88 16.44
N SER A 779 26.79 -40.94 15.51
CA SER A 779 27.71 -39.82 15.30
C SER A 779 27.54 -38.67 16.28
N LYS A 780 26.65 -38.79 17.29
CA LYS A 780 26.31 -37.78 18.30
C LYS A 780 25.89 -36.41 17.72
N MET A 781 25.50 -36.39 16.44
CA MET A 781 25.06 -35.17 15.74
C MET A 781 23.61 -34.82 16.05
N ILE A 782 22.85 -35.82 16.50
CA ILE A 782 21.53 -35.63 17.06
C ILE A 782 21.46 -36.36 18.40
N THR A 783 20.82 -35.74 19.37
CA THR A 783 20.57 -36.26 20.71
C THR A 783 19.30 -37.10 20.74
N ILE A 784 19.11 -37.88 21.80
CA ILE A 784 17.86 -38.63 22.05
C ILE A 784 16.64 -37.71 21.94
N LYS A 785 16.74 -36.48 22.45
CA LYS A 785 15.65 -35.48 22.38
C LYS A 785 15.37 -35.02 20.95
N GLU A 786 16.38 -34.82 20.12
CA GLU A 786 16.20 -34.43 18.72
C GLU A 786 15.66 -35.58 17.86
N ILE A 787 16.05 -36.82 18.16
CA ILE A 787 15.46 -38.01 17.51
C ILE A 787 13.98 -38.13 17.87
N ILE A 788 13.64 -37.90 19.14
CA ILE A 788 12.25 -37.82 19.58
C ILE A 788 11.50 -36.75 18.77
N VAL A 789 12.06 -35.55 18.62
CA VAL A 789 11.44 -34.47 17.84
C VAL A 789 11.23 -34.88 16.37
N ILE A 790 12.25 -35.43 15.70
CA ILE A 790 12.13 -35.84 14.29
C ILE A 790 11.10 -36.97 14.12
N ILE A 791 11.09 -37.95 15.03
CA ILE A 791 10.11 -39.03 14.99
C ILE A 791 8.69 -38.50 15.26
N LEU A 792 8.53 -37.58 16.21
CA LEU A 792 7.26 -36.92 16.47
C LEU A 792 6.79 -36.08 15.26
N GLU A 793 7.69 -35.38 14.58
CA GLU A 793 7.41 -34.62 13.35
C GLU A 793 7.03 -35.53 12.17
N ILE A 794 7.63 -36.72 12.05
CA ILE A 794 7.26 -37.71 11.03
C ILE A 794 5.88 -38.31 11.33
N ILE A 795 5.60 -38.62 12.60
CA ILE A 795 4.28 -39.06 13.04
C ILE A 795 3.26 -37.95 12.76
N GLU A 796 3.55 -36.70 13.15
CA GLU A 796 2.71 -35.53 12.90
C GLU A 796 2.47 -35.33 11.40
N SER A 797 3.50 -35.37 10.56
CA SER A 797 3.38 -35.18 9.10
C SER A 797 2.60 -36.30 8.41
N LYS A 798 2.76 -37.55 8.84
CA LYS A 798 2.00 -38.69 8.29
C LYS A 798 0.54 -38.68 8.76
N GLU A 799 0.30 -38.28 10.00
CA GLU A 799 -1.04 -38.06 10.53
C GLU A 799 -1.72 -36.85 9.85
N ILE A 800 -0.99 -35.77 9.52
CA ILE A 800 -1.50 -34.62 8.75
C ILE A 800 -1.96 -35.03 7.34
N LYS A 801 -1.22 -35.92 6.65
CA LYS A 801 -1.66 -36.49 5.37
C LYS A 801 -2.90 -37.38 5.52
N TRP A 802 -3.08 -38.03 6.66
CA TRP A 802 -4.29 -38.79 7.00
C TRP A 802 -5.47 -37.86 7.35
N GLN A 803 -5.19 -36.71 7.96
CA GLN A 803 -6.15 -35.65 8.31
C GLN A 803 -6.66 -34.84 7.11
N ALA A 804 -5.98 -34.85 5.96
CA ALA A 804 -6.48 -34.24 4.72
C ALA A 804 -7.82 -34.83 4.23
N GLY A 805 -8.21 -36.03 4.71
CA GLY A 805 -9.54 -36.62 4.52
C GLY A 805 -10.63 -36.15 5.50
N LEU A 806 -10.30 -35.27 6.47
CA LEU A 806 -11.17 -34.86 7.59
C LEU A 806 -11.30 -33.31 7.66
N ASN A 807 -11.68 -32.70 6.54
CA ASN A 807 -11.92 -31.26 6.42
C ASN A 807 -13.42 -30.92 6.42
N PHE A 808 -13.78 -29.78 7.01
CA PHE A 808 -15.14 -29.23 7.11
C PHE A 808 -15.25 -27.89 6.39
N GLU A 809 -16.40 -27.60 5.79
CA GLU A 809 -16.64 -26.33 5.11
C GLU A 809 -17.05 -25.24 6.11
N GLY A 810 -16.27 -24.16 6.20
CA GLY A 810 -16.53 -22.99 7.04
C GLY A 810 -17.31 -21.88 6.32
N LEU A 811 -17.20 -20.62 6.78
CA LEU A 811 -17.83 -19.45 6.12
C LEU A 811 -17.10 -19.07 4.83
N ARG A 812 -15.78 -19.27 4.77
CA ARG A 812 -14.96 -19.14 3.56
C ARG A 812 -13.87 -20.23 3.59
N GLY A 813 -13.96 -21.22 2.72
CA GLY A 813 -12.97 -22.29 2.60
C GLY A 813 -13.12 -23.43 3.63
N ASN A 814 -12.06 -24.24 3.78
CA ASN A 814 -12.07 -25.48 4.54
C ASN A 814 -11.32 -25.35 5.89
N VAL A 815 -11.85 -26.01 6.92
CA VAL A 815 -11.36 -26.05 8.29
C VAL A 815 -10.99 -27.50 8.66
N SER A 816 -9.80 -27.70 9.24
CA SER A 816 -9.35 -29.04 9.64
C SER A 816 -9.96 -29.49 10.98
N VAL A 817 -10.10 -30.80 11.19
CA VAL A 817 -10.56 -31.34 12.49
C VAL A 817 -9.61 -30.99 13.65
N VAL A 818 -8.31 -30.77 13.37
CA VAL A 818 -7.33 -30.33 14.37
C VAL A 818 -7.57 -28.88 14.78
N ASP A 819 -7.89 -28.01 13.83
CA ASP A 819 -8.28 -26.64 14.12
C ASP A 819 -9.56 -26.63 14.98
N LEU A 820 -10.54 -27.49 14.68
CA LEU A 820 -11.76 -27.61 15.50
C LEU A 820 -11.49 -28.06 16.95
N LEU A 821 -10.53 -28.96 17.17
CA LEU A 821 -10.12 -29.35 18.52
C LEU A 821 -9.36 -28.23 19.24
N ARG A 822 -8.43 -27.55 18.55
CA ARG A 822 -7.64 -26.44 19.10
C ARG A 822 -8.52 -25.25 19.49
N LEU A 823 -9.55 -24.98 18.70
CA LEU A 823 -10.54 -23.94 18.93
C LEU A 823 -11.66 -24.40 19.89
N GLU A 824 -11.52 -25.58 20.51
CA GLU A 824 -12.45 -26.14 21.50
C GLU A 824 -13.91 -26.27 20.98
N ILE A 825 -14.08 -26.32 19.66
CA ILE A 825 -15.38 -26.54 19.00
C ILE A 825 -15.77 -28.02 19.11
N VAL A 826 -14.78 -28.92 19.13
CA VAL A 826 -14.96 -30.37 19.26
C VAL A 826 -14.14 -30.87 20.44
N ASP A 827 -14.70 -31.78 21.24
CA ASP A 827 -14.01 -32.35 22.39
C ASP A 827 -13.05 -33.50 22.01
N GLU A 828 -12.15 -33.84 22.93
CA GLU A 828 -11.12 -34.87 22.70
C GLU A 828 -11.74 -36.26 22.40
N LYS A 829 -12.93 -36.54 22.93
CA LYS A 829 -13.66 -37.80 22.70
C LYS A 829 -14.21 -37.90 21.28
N THR A 830 -14.81 -36.82 20.78
CA THR A 830 -15.37 -36.75 19.43
C THR A 830 -14.25 -36.73 18.40
N TYR A 831 -13.16 -36.01 18.67
CA TYR A 831 -11.94 -36.04 17.85
C TYR A 831 -11.35 -37.45 17.72
N LYS A 832 -11.17 -38.15 18.85
CA LYS A 832 -10.69 -39.55 18.87
C LYS A 832 -11.62 -40.49 18.08
N SER A 833 -12.93 -40.32 18.21
CA SER A 833 -13.92 -41.12 17.49
C SER A 833 -13.91 -40.88 15.97
N LEU A 834 -13.57 -39.66 15.53
CA LEU A 834 -13.41 -39.32 14.11
C LEU A 834 -12.15 -39.94 13.50
N ILE A 835 -11.03 -39.86 14.24
CA ILE A 835 -9.74 -40.47 13.85
C ILE A 835 -9.85 -41.99 13.83
N GLU A 836 -10.58 -42.60 14.76
CA GLU A 836 -10.82 -44.05 14.76
C GLU A 836 -11.80 -44.52 13.67
N GLY A 837 -12.38 -43.60 12.87
CA GLY A 837 -13.34 -43.91 11.81
C GLY A 837 -14.72 -44.35 12.31
N LYS A 838 -15.02 -44.16 13.60
CA LYS A 838 -16.32 -44.49 14.21
C LYS A 838 -17.40 -43.44 13.92
N LEU A 839 -16.98 -42.20 13.67
CA LEU A 839 -17.84 -41.10 13.22
C LEU A 839 -17.38 -40.66 11.84
N THR A 840 -18.33 -40.24 10.99
CA THR A 840 -18.03 -39.65 9.68
C THR A 840 -18.18 -38.12 9.70
N ASN A 841 -17.61 -37.41 8.72
CA ASN A 841 -17.80 -35.95 8.59
C ASN A 841 -19.29 -35.56 8.52
N LYS A 842 -20.14 -36.42 7.93
CA LYS A 842 -21.59 -36.21 7.89
C LYS A 842 -22.24 -36.32 9.27
N ASP A 843 -21.68 -37.13 10.17
CA ASP A 843 -22.22 -37.29 11.52
C ASP A 843 -21.80 -36.13 12.44
N ILE A 844 -20.59 -35.58 12.27
CA ILE A 844 -20.19 -34.35 12.96
C ILE A 844 -21.05 -33.15 12.51
N MET A 845 -21.37 -33.04 11.22
CA MET A 845 -22.23 -31.95 10.73
C MET A 845 -23.69 -32.04 11.22
N LYS A 846 -24.09 -33.15 11.87
CA LYS A 846 -25.38 -33.27 12.57
C LYS A 846 -25.35 -32.70 13.98
N ILE A 847 -24.17 -32.46 14.56
CA ILE A 847 -24.03 -31.86 15.89
C ILE A 847 -24.29 -30.36 15.75
N ASP A 848 -25.35 -29.86 16.38
CA ASP A 848 -25.81 -28.48 16.21
C ASP A 848 -24.77 -27.45 16.70
N THR A 849 -24.02 -27.73 17.77
CA THR A 849 -22.96 -26.83 18.26
C THR A 849 -21.84 -26.65 17.24
N VAL A 850 -21.37 -27.73 16.61
CA VAL A 850 -20.29 -27.69 15.60
C VAL A 850 -20.77 -26.98 14.32
N ARG A 851 -22.01 -27.25 13.89
CA ARG A 851 -22.60 -26.56 12.72
C ARG A 851 -22.72 -25.05 12.97
N THR A 852 -23.13 -24.67 14.17
CA THR A 852 -23.25 -23.25 14.57
C THR A 852 -21.90 -22.55 14.45
N TYR A 853 -20.82 -23.15 14.94
CA TYR A 853 -19.50 -22.52 14.84
C TYR A 853 -18.93 -22.48 13.42
N LEU A 854 -19.21 -23.48 12.59
CA LEU A 854 -18.72 -23.53 11.21
C LEU A 854 -19.48 -22.62 10.24
N ARG A 855 -20.81 -22.54 10.38
CA ARG A 855 -21.69 -21.91 9.39
C ARG A 855 -22.60 -20.81 9.93
N GLY A 856 -22.59 -20.60 11.24
CA GLY A 856 -23.54 -19.73 11.93
C GLY A 856 -24.94 -20.31 12.05
N ASN A 857 -25.67 -19.80 13.04
CA ASN A 857 -27.12 -19.83 13.10
C ASN A 857 -27.69 -18.94 11.97
N SER A 858 -28.94 -19.19 11.58
CA SER A 858 -29.60 -18.33 10.59
C SER A 858 -29.62 -16.89 11.09
N CYS A 859 -29.22 -15.95 10.24
CA CYS A 859 -29.43 -14.52 10.41
C CYS A 859 -30.85 -14.13 9.95
N VAL A 860 -31.23 -12.86 10.13
CA VAL A 860 -32.47 -12.30 9.54
C VAL A 860 -32.29 -12.30 8.01
N ALA A 861 -32.87 -13.29 7.34
CA ALA A 861 -32.66 -13.57 5.92
C ALA A 861 -33.50 -12.68 5.00
N GLY A 862 -34.65 -12.22 5.49
CA GLY A 862 -35.63 -11.51 4.68
C GLY A 862 -36.86 -11.12 5.49
N VAL A 863 -37.91 -10.76 4.76
CA VAL A 863 -39.20 -10.35 5.31
C VAL A 863 -40.27 -11.33 4.85
N ILE A 864 -41.25 -11.64 5.72
CA ILE A 864 -42.47 -12.33 5.35
C ILE A 864 -43.68 -11.43 5.58
N LEU A 865 -44.47 -11.19 4.54
CA LEU A 865 -45.69 -10.40 4.63
C LEU A 865 -46.86 -11.26 5.12
N GLN A 866 -47.70 -10.73 6.02
CA GLN A 866 -48.91 -11.38 6.53
C GLN A 866 -50.15 -10.52 6.25
N PRO A 867 -51.28 -11.10 5.79
CA PRO A 867 -51.57 -12.54 5.69
C PRO A 867 -51.13 -13.23 4.37
N SER A 868 -50.61 -12.51 3.36
CA SER A 868 -50.26 -13.08 2.04
C SER A 868 -49.22 -14.20 2.09
N SER A 869 -48.46 -14.29 3.18
CA SER A 869 -47.32 -15.20 3.33
C SER A 869 -46.26 -15.01 2.24
N GLN A 870 -46.21 -13.82 1.62
CA GLN A 870 -45.22 -13.49 0.59
C GLN A 870 -43.85 -13.27 1.25
N LYS A 871 -42.85 -14.05 0.83
CA LYS A 871 -41.44 -13.88 1.21
C LYS A 871 -40.79 -12.82 0.31
N LEU A 872 -39.99 -11.93 0.89
CA LEU A 872 -39.23 -10.91 0.18
C LEU A 872 -37.79 -10.87 0.69
N SER A 873 -36.83 -10.62 -0.20
CA SER A 873 -35.48 -10.26 0.24
C SER A 873 -35.49 -8.89 0.92
N ILE A 874 -34.48 -8.59 1.75
CA ILE A 874 -34.38 -7.29 2.43
C ILE A 874 -34.34 -6.14 1.41
N TYR A 875 -33.62 -6.34 0.30
CA TYR A 875 -33.49 -5.35 -0.76
C TYR A 875 -34.80 -5.14 -1.54
N GLU A 876 -35.56 -6.21 -1.79
CA GLU A 876 -36.90 -6.10 -2.38
C GLU A 876 -37.89 -5.41 -1.43
N ALA A 877 -37.81 -5.69 -0.13
CA ALA A 877 -38.62 -5.02 0.89
C ALA A 877 -38.29 -3.52 0.97
N LYS A 878 -37.02 -3.12 0.80
CA LYS A 878 -36.62 -1.71 0.60
C LYS A 878 -37.29 -1.12 -0.65
N LYS A 879 -37.17 -1.79 -1.81
CA LYS A 879 -37.75 -1.31 -3.08
C LYS A 879 -39.27 -1.15 -3.03
N LYS A 880 -39.95 -2.04 -2.31
CA LYS A 880 -41.41 -2.01 -2.13
C LYS A 880 -41.86 -1.06 -1.01
N GLY A 881 -40.95 -0.34 -0.35
CA GLY A 881 -41.26 0.58 0.74
C GLY A 881 -41.80 -0.11 2.01
N VAL A 882 -41.53 -1.41 2.15
CA VAL A 882 -41.88 -2.21 3.34
C VAL A 882 -40.84 -1.98 4.44
N LEU A 883 -39.56 -1.84 4.06
CA LEU A 883 -38.46 -1.45 4.94
C LEU A 883 -37.95 -0.06 4.56
N THR A 884 -37.58 0.75 5.55
CA THR A 884 -36.89 2.03 5.29
C THR A 884 -35.47 1.75 4.79
N PRO A 885 -34.86 2.67 4.00
CA PRO A 885 -33.49 2.49 3.51
C PRO A 885 -32.45 2.26 4.61
N GLY A 886 -32.62 2.92 5.77
CA GLY A 886 -31.73 2.76 6.92
C GLY A 886 -31.81 1.37 7.54
N THR A 887 -33.01 0.90 7.85
CA THR A 887 -33.23 -0.45 8.40
C THR A 887 -32.76 -1.54 7.43
N ALA A 888 -33.04 -1.39 6.14
CA ALA A 888 -32.60 -2.34 5.12
C ALA A 888 -31.06 -2.41 5.02
N LEU A 889 -30.36 -1.27 5.07
CA LEU A 889 -28.90 -1.24 5.07
C LEU A 889 -28.33 -1.94 6.31
N SER A 890 -28.82 -1.63 7.51
CA SER A 890 -28.35 -2.24 8.75
C SER A 890 -28.49 -3.77 8.75
N LEU A 891 -29.60 -4.29 8.22
CA LEU A 891 -29.81 -5.74 8.13
C LEU A 891 -28.96 -6.42 7.07
N LEU A 892 -28.75 -5.78 5.92
CA LEU A 892 -27.86 -6.30 4.88
C LEU A 892 -26.38 -6.27 5.35
N GLU A 893 -25.97 -5.25 6.09
CA GLU A 893 -24.64 -5.20 6.71
C GLU A 893 -24.46 -6.31 7.75
N ALA A 894 -25.50 -6.62 8.54
CA ALA A 894 -25.48 -7.75 9.46
C ALA A 894 -25.37 -9.10 8.72
N GLN A 895 -26.08 -9.27 7.59
CA GLN A 895 -25.92 -10.46 6.73
C GLN A 895 -24.48 -10.59 6.20
N ALA A 896 -23.92 -9.50 5.66
CA ALA A 896 -22.54 -9.48 5.17
C ALA A 896 -21.52 -9.79 6.26
N ALA A 897 -21.68 -9.21 7.46
CA ALA A 897 -20.77 -9.40 8.59
C ALA A 897 -20.90 -10.76 9.31
N THR A 898 -21.98 -11.50 9.05
CA THR A 898 -22.22 -12.86 9.59
C THR A 898 -21.88 -13.96 8.58
N GLY A 899 -21.59 -13.60 7.33
CA GLY A 899 -21.00 -14.52 6.36
C GLY A 899 -21.48 -14.30 4.95
N PHE A 900 -22.77 -14.08 4.71
CA PHE A 900 -23.33 -14.11 3.36
C PHE A 900 -24.54 -13.21 3.24
N ILE A 901 -24.71 -12.59 2.08
CA ILE A 901 -25.98 -12.01 1.67
C ILE A 901 -26.91 -13.17 1.32
N ILE A 902 -28.12 -13.16 1.91
CA ILE A 902 -29.07 -14.26 1.77
C ILE A 902 -30.15 -13.87 0.78
N ASP A 903 -30.37 -14.71 -0.23
CA ASP A 903 -31.59 -14.67 -1.03
C ASP A 903 -32.61 -15.68 -0.45
N PRO A 904 -33.65 -15.21 0.25
CA PRO A 904 -34.65 -16.09 0.87
C PRO A 904 -35.57 -16.78 -0.16
N LEU A 905 -35.59 -16.35 -1.43
CA LEU A 905 -36.44 -16.95 -2.46
C LEU A 905 -35.80 -18.20 -3.06
N HIS A 906 -34.50 -18.14 -3.34
CA HIS A 906 -33.74 -19.25 -3.93
C HIS A 906 -32.90 -20.02 -2.89
N ASN A 907 -32.97 -19.62 -1.61
CA ASN A 907 -32.18 -20.17 -0.50
C ASN A 907 -30.66 -20.18 -0.80
N GLN A 908 -30.18 -19.09 -1.40
CA GLN A 908 -28.78 -18.92 -1.79
C GLN A 908 -28.04 -18.07 -0.76
N LYS A 909 -26.78 -18.44 -0.53
CA LYS A 909 -25.82 -17.71 0.29
C LYS A 909 -24.75 -17.15 -0.61
N LEU A 910 -24.75 -15.84 -0.81
CA LEU A 910 -23.91 -15.17 -1.80
C LEU A 910 -22.87 -14.28 -1.09
N THR A 911 -21.69 -14.15 -1.69
CA THR A 911 -20.78 -13.05 -1.33
C THR A 911 -21.35 -11.71 -1.81
N VAL A 912 -20.84 -10.58 -1.32
CA VAL A 912 -21.36 -9.27 -1.73
C VAL A 912 -21.20 -9.06 -3.24
N ASP A 913 -20.07 -9.49 -3.81
CA ASP A 913 -19.83 -9.47 -5.27
C ASP A 913 -20.84 -10.32 -6.06
N GLN A 914 -21.14 -11.53 -5.59
CA GLN A 914 -22.11 -12.40 -6.24
C GLN A 914 -23.53 -11.83 -6.14
N ALA A 915 -23.90 -11.32 -4.97
CA ALA A 915 -25.21 -10.71 -4.73
C ALA A 915 -25.46 -9.49 -5.64
N LEU A 916 -24.44 -8.70 -5.97
CA LEU A 916 -24.56 -7.61 -6.92
C LEU A 916 -24.80 -8.13 -8.36
N LYS A 917 -24.03 -9.14 -8.79
CA LYS A 917 -24.16 -9.76 -10.12
C LYS A 917 -25.55 -10.39 -10.32
N GLU A 918 -26.07 -11.02 -9.28
CA GLU A 918 -27.39 -11.66 -9.28
C GLU A 918 -28.54 -10.68 -8.95
N LYS A 919 -28.23 -9.38 -8.77
CA LYS A 919 -29.19 -8.30 -8.49
C LYS A 919 -30.00 -8.47 -7.19
N VAL A 920 -29.46 -9.25 -6.25
CA VAL A 920 -30.01 -9.40 -4.90
C VAL A 920 -29.79 -8.12 -4.08
N ILE A 921 -28.75 -7.35 -4.41
CA ILE A 921 -28.47 -6.01 -3.86
C ILE A 921 -28.28 -4.98 -4.99
N GLY A 922 -28.41 -3.69 -4.66
CA GLY A 922 -28.17 -2.58 -5.58
C GLY A 922 -26.75 -2.02 -5.52
N PRO A 923 -26.26 -1.38 -6.60
CA PRO A 923 -24.93 -0.79 -6.67
C PRO A 923 -24.71 0.30 -5.61
N GLU A 924 -25.77 0.98 -5.17
CA GLU A 924 -25.71 2.03 -4.15
C GLU A 924 -25.32 1.51 -2.75
N LEU A 925 -25.44 0.20 -2.51
CA LEU A 925 -25.09 -0.44 -1.23
C LEU A 925 -23.75 -1.18 -1.29
N PHE A 926 -23.16 -1.34 -2.47
CA PHE A 926 -22.04 -2.26 -2.71
C PHE A 926 -20.80 -1.94 -1.85
N GLU A 927 -20.28 -0.71 -1.90
CA GLU A 927 -19.10 -0.29 -1.12
C GLU A 927 -19.32 -0.44 0.40
N LYS A 928 -20.54 -0.15 0.89
CA LYS A 928 -20.87 -0.29 2.32
C LYS A 928 -20.91 -1.76 2.74
N LEU A 929 -21.54 -2.61 1.94
CA LEU A 929 -21.63 -4.05 2.22
C LEU A 929 -20.28 -4.75 2.09
N LEU A 930 -19.42 -4.34 1.15
CA LEU A 930 -18.07 -4.86 1.03
C LEU A 930 -17.22 -4.50 2.26
N SER A 931 -17.43 -3.31 2.83
CA SER A 931 -16.80 -2.93 4.10
C SER A 931 -17.28 -3.78 5.29
N ALA A 932 -18.56 -4.16 5.31
CA ALA A 932 -19.13 -5.05 6.33
C ALA A 932 -18.67 -6.51 6.15
N GLU A 933 -18.52 -7.01 4.91
CA GLU A 933 -18.02 -8.37 4.62
C GLU A 933 -16.58 -8.59 5.12
N LYS A 934 -15.78 -7.52 5.24
CA LYS A 934 -14.43 -7.57 5.86
C LYS A 934 -14.46 -8.03 7.32
N ALA A 935 -15.61 -7.91 8.01
CA ALA A 935 -15.77 -8.49 9.35
C ALA A 935 -15.62 -10.02 9.36
N VAL A 936 -15.82 -10.68 8.21
CA VAL A 936 -15.64 -12.13 8.01
C VAL A 936 -14.30 -12.45 7.36
N THR A 937 -13.89 -11.69 6.33
CA THR A 937 -12.67 -12.00 5.57
C THR A 937 -11.40 -11.36 6.14
N GLY A 938 -11.53 -10.53 7.17
CA GLY A 938 -10.48 -9.75 7.82
C GLY A 938 -10.31 -8.34 7.25
N TYR A 939 -10.08 -7.38 8.13
CA TYR A 939 -9.65 -6.03 7.76
C TYR A 939 -8.13 -6.04 7.52
N THR A 940 -7.67 -5.40 6.46
CA THR A 940 -6.23 -5.26 6.20
C THR A 940 -5.68 -4.15 7.07
N ASP A 941 -4.74 -4.47 7.96
CA ASP A 941 -4.01 -3.46 8.72
C ASP A 941 -3.03 -2.71 7.79
N PRO A 942 -3.25 -1.41 7.51
CA PRO A 942 -2.45 -0.67 6.53
C PRO A 942 -0.97 -0.52 6.92
N TYR A 943 -0.61 -0.78 8.18
CA TYR A 943 0.77 -0.73 8.65
C TYR A 943 1.53 -2.05 8.50
N THR A 944 0.83 -3.18 8.55
CA THR A 944 1.45 -4.51 8.60
C THR A 944 1.06 -5.42 7.45
N ASP A 945 0.10 -5.00 6.61
CA ASP A 945 -0.56 -5.80 5.57
C ASP A 945 -1.16 -7.12 6.10
N LYS A 946 -1.33 -7.25 7.42
CA LYS A 946 -1.95 -8.42 8.05
C LYS A 946 -3.46 -8.26 8.12
N LYS A 947 -4.18 -9.37 7.95
CA LYS A 947 -5.61 -9.45 8.23
C LYS A 947 -5.83 -9.45 9.74
N ILE A 948 -6.65 -8.53 10.21
CA ILE A 948 -7.05 -8.38 11.61
C ILE A 948 -8.56 -8.52 11.75
N SER A 949 -9.02 -8.87 12.96
CA SER A 949 -10.45 -9.06 13.24
C SER A 949 -11.21 -7.72 13.28
N LEU A 950 -12.54 -7.80 13.21
CA LEU A 950 -13.44 -6.63 13.35
C LEU A 950 -13.14 -5.83 14.63
N PHE A 951 -12.97 -6.51 15.74
CA PHE A 951 -12.64 -5.90 17.03
C PHE A 951 -11.26 -5.22 17.04
N GLN A 952 -10.25 -5.85 16.44
CA GLN A 952 -8.91 -5.26 16.33
C GLN A 952 -8.92 -4.04 15.40
N ALA A 953 -9.71 -4.07 14.32
CA ALA A 953 -9.92 -2.94 13.43
C ALA A 953 -10.59 -1.77 14.17
N MET A 954 -11.54 -2.06 15.06
CA MET A 954 -12.18 -1.07 15.93
C MET A 954 -11.21 -0.44 16.92
N LYS A 955 -10.32 -1.23 17.55
CA LYS A 955 -9.28 -0.70 18.46
C LYS A 955 -8.20 0.13 17.76
N LYS A 956 -8.08 0.00 16.43
CA LYS A 956 -7.15 0.75 15.59
C LYS A 956 -7.82 1.89 14.80
N ASP A 957 -9.07 2.21 15.14
CA ASP A 957 -9.87 3.26 14.49
C ASP A 957 -10.04 3.10 12.96
N LEU A 958 -9.89 1.87 12.45
CA LEU A 958 -10.15 1.56 11.03
C LEU A 958 -11.64 1.53 10.71
N ILE A 959 -12.48 1.35 11.73
CA ILE A 959 -13.94 1.39 11.66
C ILE A 959 -14.49 2.24 12.80
N LEU A 960 -15.60 2.93 12.58
CA LEU A 960 -16.31 3.66 13.64
C LEU A 960 -16.81 2.68 14.72
N GLN A 961 -16.61 3.03 16.00
CA GLN A 961 -16.99 2.16 17.13
C GLN A 961 -18.46 1.71 17.09
N GLN A 962 -19.42 2.63 16.90
CA GLN A 962 -20.84 2.29 16.84
C GLN A 962 -21.19 1.30 15.71
N HIS A 963 -20.54 1.46 14.56
CA HIS A 963 -20.70 0.54 13.43
C HIS A 963 -20.09 -0.83 13.75
N GLY A 964 -18.89 -0.86 14.36
CA GLY A 964 -18.23 -2.10 14.79
C GLY A 964 -19.00 -2.87 15.86
N ILE A 965 -19.56 -2.18 16.85
CA ILE A 965 -20.40 -2.74 17.93
C ILE A 965 -21.60 -3.48 17.32
N ARG A 966 -22.32 -2.84 16.39
CA ARG A 966 -23.47 -3.44 15.71
C ARG A 966 -23.11 -4.73 14.95
N LEU A 967 -21.95 -4.77 14.29
CA LEU A 967 -21.51 -5.95 13.55
C LEU A 967 -21.04 -7.07 14.50
N LEU A 968 -20.36 -6.73 15.61
CA LEU A 968 -19.95 -7.70 16.64
C LEU A 968 -21.17 -8.35 17.30
N GLU A 969 -22.18 -7.56 17.62
CA GLU A 969 -23.45 -8.02 18.17
C GLU A 969 -24.13 -9.02 17.24
N ALA A 970 -24.19 -8.71 15.94
CA ALA A 970 -24.74 -9.62 14.93
C ALA A 970 -23.98 -10.96 14.87
N GLN A 971 -22.63 -10.93 14.93
CA GLN A 971 -21.80 -12.13 14.95
C GLN A 971 -22.05 -13.00 16.19
N ILE A 972 -22.14 -12.38 17.36
CA ILE A 972 -22.40 -13.09 18.63
C ILE A 972 -23.76 -13.81 18.57
N ALA A 973 -24.80 -13.11 18.13
CA ALA A 973 -26.15 -13.67 18.01
C ALA A 973 -26.23 -14.83 16.98
N THR A 974 -25.41 -14.79 15.93
CA THR A 974 -25.38 -15.87 14.92
C THR A 974 -24.40 -16.99 15.24
N GLY A 975 -23.73 -17.01 16.39
CA GLY A 975 -22.95 -18.18 16.82
C GLY A 975 -21.61 -17.87 17.50
N GLY A 976 -21.11 -16.65 17.39
CA GLY A 976 -19.88 -16.22 18.06
C GLY A 976 -19.00 -15.30 17.20
N ILE A 977 -17.92 -14.81 17.79
CA ILE A 977 -16.99 -13.89 17.13
C ILE A 977 -16.29 -14.59 15.98
N ILE A 978 -16.21 -13.95 14.80
CA ILE A 978 -15.57 -14.58 13.64
C ILE A 978 -14.05 -14.47 13.71
N ASP A 979 -13.37 -15.59 13.51
CA ASP A 979 -11.95 -15.62 13.16
C ASP A 979 -11.78 -15.28 11.66
N PRO A 980 -11.16 -14.15 11.30
CA PRO A 980 -11.00 -13.75 9.91
C PRO A 980 -9.99 -14.60 9.12
N LEU A 981 -9.14 -15.38 9.81
CA LEU A 981 -8.12 -16.23 9.17
C LEU A 981 -8.68 -17.62 8.86
N LYS A 982 -9.46 -18.18 9.78
CA LYS A 982 -10.10 -19.50 9.63
C LYS A 982 -11.53 -19.42 9.10
N CYS A 983 -12.11 -18.21 9.06
CA CYS A 983 -13.45 -17.91 8.55
C CYS A 983 -14.53 -18.80 9.19
N LEU A 984 -14.57 -18.81 10.53
CA LEU A 984 -15.55 -19.55 11.35
C LEU A 984 -15.85 -18.77 12.63
N HIS A 985 -16.97 -19.06 13.30
CA HIS A 985 -17.30 -18.49 14.60
C HIS A 985 -16.55 -19.19 15.73
N LEU A 986 -16.02 -18.39 16.65
CA LEU A 986 -15.31 -18.84 17.84
C LEU A 986 -16.22 -18.78 19.08
N PRO A 987 -16.08 -19.75 20.00
CA PRO A 987 -16.56 -19.59 21.36
C PRO A 987 -15.94 -18.34 22.01
N LEU A 988 -16.70 -17.63 22.85
CA LEU A 988 -16.24 -16.36 23.47
C LEU A 988 -14.93 -16.51 24.24
N GLU A 989 -14.77 -17.60 25.01
CA GLU A 989 -13.55 -17.87 25.77
C GLU A 989 -12.31 -18.01 24.87
N VAL A 990 -12.49 -18.58 23.68
CA VAL A 990 -11.42 -18.72 22.68
C VAL A 990 -11.15 -17.39 21.99
N ALA A 991 -12.20 -16.61 21.71
CA ALA A 991 -12.06 -15.26 21.15
C ALA A 991 -11.30 -14.30 22.08
N TYR A 992 -11.48 -14.42 23.40
CA TYR A 992 -10.68 -13.69 24.40
C TYR A 992 -9.21 -14.09 24.36
N ARG A 993 -8.93 -15.40 24.30
CA ARG A 993 -7.56 -15.93 24.27
C ARG A 993 -6.81 -15.53 23.01
N GLU A 994 -7.46 -15.55 21.86
CA GLU A 994 -6.87 -15.17 20.57
C GLU A 994 -6.85 -13.64 20.37
N GLY A 995 -7.42 -12.85 21.29
CA GLY A 995 -7.43 -11.39 21.24
C GLY A 995 -8.33 -10.81 20.15
N TYR A 996 -9.33 -11.57 19.72
CA TYR A 996 -10.36 -11.13 18.77
C TYR A 996 -11.57 -10.50 19.46
N PHE A 997 -11.64 -10.55 20.78
CA PHE A 997 -12.67 -9.92 21.59
C PHE A 997 -12.15 -9.71 23.02
N ASP A 998 -12.82 -8.90 23.85
CA ASP A 998 -12.47 -8.73 25.26
C ASP A 998 -13.69 -8.75 26.20
N ALA A 999 -13.41 -9.02 27.49
CA ALA A 999 -14.45 -9.15 28.50
C ALA A 999 -15.14 -7.81 28.83
N GLU A 1000 -14.41 -6.70 28.69
CA GLU A 1000 -14.95 -5.35 28.89
C GLU A 1000 -16.05 -5.05 27.86
N LEU A 1001 -15.80 -5.28 26.56
CA LEU A 1001 -16.79 -5.06 25.53
C LEU A 1001 -17.92 -6.09 25.60
N ASN A 1002 -17.67 -7.32 26.05
CA ASN A 1002 -18.74 -8.29 26.28
C ASN A 1002 -19.71 -7.83 27.38
N GLN A 1003 -19.22 -7.17 28.44
CA GLN A 1003 -20.09 -6.58 29.46
C GLN A 1003 -20.94 -5.45 28.89
N ILE A 1004 -20.35 -4.62 28.02
CA ILE A 1004 -21.07 -3.54 27.34
C ILE A 1004 -22.16 -4.12 26.44
N LEU A 1005 -21.86 -5.13 25.60
CA LEU A 1005 -22.83 -5.74 24.68
C LEU A 1005 -23.95 -6.54 25.38
N THR A 1006 -23.69 -7.02 26.61
CA THR A 1006 -24.69 -7.76 27.41
C THR A 1006 -25.53 -6.86 28.31
N ASP A 1007 -25.11 -5.60 28.52
CA ASP A 1007 -25.93 -4.59 29.20
C ASP A 1007 -26.94 -3.98 28.19
N PRO A 1008 -28.26 -4.11 28.43
CA PRO A 1008 -29.31 -3.56 27.56
C PRO A 1008 -29.45 -2.03 27.73
N SER A 1009 -28.35 -1.31 27.51
CA SER A 1009 -28.30 0.15 27.39
C SER A 1009 -28.81 0.62 26.01
N ASP A 1010 -29.06 1.92 25.84
CA ASP A 1010 -29.51 2.46 24.54
C ASP A 1010 -28.40 2.36 23.47
N ASP A 1011 -27.13 2.38 23.88
CA ASP A 1011 -25.96 2.37 23.00
C ASP A 1011 -25.71 1.03 22.28
N THR A 1012 -26.29 -0.07 22.78
CA THR A 1012 -26.17 -1.41 22.17
C THR A 1012 -27.32 -1.75 21.23
N LYS A 1013 -28.39 -0.96 21.19
CA LYS A 1013 -29.59 -1.21 20.36
C LYS A 1013 -29.42 -0.67 18.94
N GLY A 1014 -28.56 -1.33 18.17
CA GLY A 1014 -28.16 -0.91 16.82
C GLY A 1014 -29.16 -1.22 15.69
N PHE A 1015 -30.25 -1.94 15.98
CA PHE A 1015 -31.24 -2.38 14.99
C PHE A 1015 -32.62 -1.81 15.27
N PHE A 1016 -33.46 -1.68 14.25
CA PHE A 1016 -34.78 -1.05 14.36
C PHE A 1016 -35.86 -2.01 13.89
N ASP A 1017 -36.83 -2.34 14.76
CA ASP A 1017 -38.00 -3.14 14.36
C ASP A 1017 -39.11 -2.23 13.81
N PRO A 1018 -39.43 -2.34 12.51
CA PRO A 1018 -40.47 -1.52 11.88
C PRO A 1018 -41.89 -1.80 12.40
N ARG A 1019 -42.15 -2.90 13.13
CA ARG A 1019 -43.48 -3.15 13.72
C ARG A 1019 -43.70 -2.43 15.04
N THR A 1020 -42.75 -2.57 15.96
CA THR A 1020 -42.83 -2.00 17.31
C THR A 1020 -42.28 -0.58 17.36
N GLN A 1021 -41.57 -0.13 16.31
CA GLN A 1021 -40.89 1.17 16.22
C GLN A 1021 -39.87 1.38 17.35
N ALA A 1022 -39.31 0.28 17.87
CA ALA A 1022 -38.32 0.28 18.92
C ALA A 1022 -36.93 -0.04 18.35
N ASN A 1023 -35.90 0.57 18.94
CA ASN A 1023 -34.53 0.12 18.77
C ASN A 1023 -34.35 -1.17 19.58
N LEU A 1024 -33.78 -2.18 18.95
CA LEU A 1024 -33.55 -3.50 19.49
C LEU A 1024 -32.09 -3.89 19.30
N THR A 1025 -31.65 -4.81 20.15
CA THR A 1025 -30.49 -5.64 19.88
C THR A 1025 -30.77 -6.58 18.70
N TYR A 1026 -29.74 -7.05 18.02
CA TYR A 1026 -29.88 -8.02 16.95
C TYR A 1026 -30.48 -9.34 17.45
N MET A 1027 -30.17 -9.72 18.69
CA MET A 1027 -30.70 -10.95 19.30
C MET A 1027 -32.20 -10.84 19.58
N GLU A 1028 -32.67 -9.73 20.15
CA GLU A 1028 -34.11 -9.45 20.32
C GLU A 1028 -34.84 -9.43 18.96
N MET A 1029 -34.19 -8.91 17.92
CA MET A 1029 -34.76 -8.90 16.57
C MET A 1029 -34.86 -10.30 15.96
N MET A 1030 -33.90 -11.18 16.21
CA MET A 1030 -33.95 -12.57 15.77
C MET A 1030 -35.05 -13.38 16.48
N GLU A 1031 -35.26 -13.17 17.78
CA GLU A 1031 -36.33 -13.81 18.56
C GLU A 1031 -37.73 -13.48 18.04
N GLN A 1032 -37.84 -12.32 17.43
CA GLN A 1032 -39.06 -11.80 16.83
C GLN A 1032 -39.32 -12.26 15.39
N CYS A 1033 -38.40 -13.04 14.79
CA CYS A 1033 -38.53 -13.58 13.43
C CYS A 1033 -39.27 -14.92 13.40
N ILE A 1034 -39.94 -15.22 12.29
CA ILE A 1034 -40.56 -16.53 12.05
C ILE A 1034 -39.57 -17.39 11.26
N LYS A 1035 -39.37 -18.63 11.70
CA LYS A 1035 -38.56 -19.60 10.98
C LYS A 1035 -39.38 -20.25 9.86
N ASP A 1036 -38.90 -20.14 8.63
CA ASP A 1036 -39.49 -20.77 7.47
C ASP A 1036 -39.32 -22.30 7.57
N PRO A 1037 -40.41 -23.10 7.56
CA PRO A 1037 -40.32 -24.55 7.73
C PRO A 1037 -39.59 -25.27 6.58
N GLU A 1038 -39.56 -24.70 5.37
CA GLU A 1038 -38.92 -25.33 4.20
C GLU A 1038 -37.41 -25.03 4.12
N THR A 1039 -37.01 -23.78 4.37
CA THR A 1039 -35.62 -23.33 4.21
C THR A 1039 -34.86 -23.25 5.52
N GLY A 1040 -35.57 -23.18 6.66
CA GLY A 1040 -35.01 -22.95 7.98
C GLY A 1040 -34.53 -21.50 8.23
N LEU A 1041 -34.77 -20.59 7.27
CA LEU A 1041 -34.37 -19.19 7.36
C LEU A 1041 -35.28 -18.38 8.29
N LEU A 1042 -34.72 -17.38 8.96
CA LEU A 1042 -35.48 -16.44 9.78
C LEU A 1042 -36.00 -15.27 8.94
N LEU A 1043 -37.32 -15.10 8.91
CA LEU A 1043 -37.98 -14.03 8.18
C LEU A 1043 -38.68 -13.10 9.16
N LEU A 1044 -38.44 -11.80 9.03
CA LEU A 1044 -39.10 -10.78 9.84
C LEU A 1044 -40.56 -10.64 9.39
N PRO A 1045 -41.55 -10.88 10.28
CA PRO A 1045 -42.96 -10.76 9.93
C PRO A 1045 -43.34 -9.30 9.76
N LEU A 1046 -43.97 -8.91 8.66
CA LEU A 1046 -44.55 -7.58 8.44
C LEU A 1046 -45.96 -7.71 7.88
N MET A 1047 -46.81 -6.70 8.06
CA MET A 1047 -48.20 -6.76 7.57
C MET A 1047 -48.26 -6.36 6.09
N ASP A 1048 -49.09 -7.06 5.30
CA ASP A 1048 -49.47 -6.61 3.96
C ASP A 1048 -50.16 -5.26 4.08
N LYS A 1049 -49.61 -4.26 3.40
CA LYS A 1049 -50.40 -3.07 3.08
C LYS A 1049 -51.36 -3.43 1.95
N THR A 1050 -52.43 -4.19 2.21
CA THR A 1050 -53.50 -4.36 1.23
C THR A 1050 -54.23 -3.03 1.06
N LYS A 1051 -54.37 -2.61 -0.19
CA LYS A 1051 -55.20 -1.49 -0.65
C LYS A 1051 -56.54 -1.41 0.10
N THR A 1052 -56.69 -0.42 0.96
CA THR A 1052 -58.00 0.11 1.37
C THR A 1052 -58.16 1.50 0.79
N GLN A 1053 -59.00 1.55 -0.25
CA GLN A 1053 -59.80 2.67 -0.78
C GLN A 1053 -59.24 4.10 -0.70
N ASP A 1054 -58.97 4.65 -1.90
CA ASP A 1054 -59.16 6.04 -2.30
C ASP A 1054 -59.37 7.05 -1.17
N LYS A 1055 -58.26 7.54 -0.64
CA LYS A 1055 -58.09 8.99 -0.55
C LYS A 1055 -56.87 9.32 -1.38
N THR A 1056 -57.09 10.11 -2.41
CA THR A 1056 -56.05 10.81 -3.17
C THR A 1056 -55.13 11.53 -2.18
N GLU A 1057 -54.03 10.88 -1.78
CA GLU A 1057 -52.86 11.57 -1.27
C GLU A 1057 -52.27 12.30 -2.47
N LYS A 1058 -52.44 13.62 -2.47
CA LYS A 1058 -51.64 14.50 -3.31
C LYS A 1058 -50.18 14.14 -3.05
N MET A 1059 -49.47 13.67 -4.07
CA MET A 1059 -48.01 13.69 -4.07
C MET A 1059 -47.59 15.15 -3.89
N TYR A 1060 -47.13 15.48 -2.69
CA TYR A 1060 -46.42 16.72 -2.46
C TYR A 1060 -45.05 16.61 -3.11
N SER A 1061 -44.65 17.64 -3.84
CA SER A 1061 -43.31 17.82 -4.37
C SER A 1061 -42.28 17.93 -3.23
N ASP A 1062 -41.01 17.62 -3.51
CA ASP A 1062 -39.92 17.76 -2.51
C ASP A 1062 -39.84 19.17 -1.89
N ALA A 1063 -40.31 20.20 -2.62
CA ALA A 1063 -40.44 21.57 -2.14
C ALA A 1063 -41.54 21.72 -1.07
N GLU A 1064 -42.70 21.10 -1.27
CA GLU A 1064 -43.82 21.12 -0.30
C GLU A 1064 -43.47 20.31 0.97
N ILE A 1065 -42.67 19.23 0.84
CA ILE A 1065 -42.17 18.42 1.96
C ILE A 1065 -41.13 19.18 2.80
N LYS A 1066 -40.20 19.89 2.14
CA LYS A 1066 -39.20 20.75 2.83
C LYS A 1066 -39.89 21.89 3.59
N GLN A 1067 -40.93 22.46 3.01
CA GLN A 1067 -41.72 23.56 3.57
C GLN A 1067 -42.49 23.16 4.85
N GLU A 1068 -43.19 22.02 4.84
CA GLU A 1068 -43.94 21.56 6.01
C GLU A 1068 -43.00 21.18 7.17
N PHE A 1069 -41.82 20.66 6.84
CA PHE A 1069 -40.76 20.38 7.80
C PHE A 1069 -40.17 21.65 8.46
N GLU A 1070 -39.85 22.69 7.68
CA GLU A 1070 -39.29 23.95 8.20
C GLU A 1070 -40.29 24.72 9.09
N LYS A 1071 -41.58 24.72 8.71
CA LYS A 1071 -42.64 25.33 9.52
C LYS A 1071 -42.85 24.59 10.85
N THR A 1072 -42.80 23.27 10.84
CA THR A 1072 -43.04 22.45 12.04
C THR A 1072 -41.85 22.49 13.01
N THR A 1073 -40.62 22.65 12.51
CA THR A 1073 -39.42 22.80 13.36
C THR A 1073 -39.40 24.15 14.09
N ALA A 1074 -39.81 25.24 13.45
CA ALA A 1074 -39.99 26.52 14.13
C ALA A 1074 -41.09 26.49 15.21
N GLN A 1075 -42.18 25.75 14.99
CA GLN A 1075 -43.22 25.55 16.02
C GLN A 1075 -42.68 24.75 17.22
N ALA A 1076 -41.93 23.68 16.98
CA ALA A 1076 -41.29 22.90 18.05
C ALA A 1076 -40.28 23.74 18.86
N ALA A 1077 -39.48 24.59 18.19
CA ALA A 1077 -38.50 25.45 18.86
C ALA A 1077 -39.09 26.66 19.60
N THR A 1078 -40.38 26.92 19.43
CA THR A 1078 -41.12 28.00 20.11
C THR A 1078 -42.06 27.50 21.21
N GLY A 1079 -42.13 26.18 21.41
CA GLY A 1079 -42.68 25.52 22.60
C GLY A 1079 -43.66 24.38 22.33
N PHE A 1080 -44.42 24.43 21.23
CA PHE A 1080 -45.48 23.46 20.95
C PHE A 1080 -45.74 23.33 19.45
N VAL A 1081 -46.09 22.13 19.00
CA VAL A 1081 -46.68 21.90 17.68
C VAL A 1081 -48.19 22.19 17.77
N ILE A 1082 -48.72 23.00 16.84
CA ILE A 1082 -50.10 23.48 16.89
C ILE A 1082 -50.96 22.77 15.84
N ASP A 1083 -52.07 22.18 16.26
CA ASP A 1083 -53.17 21.77 15.36
C ASP A 1083 -54.08 22.98 15.11
N PRO A 1084 -54.03 23.64 13.94
CA PRO A 1084 -54.78 24.86 13.68
C PRO A 1084 -56.29 24.60 13.55
N VAL A 1085 -56.73 23.36 13.28
CA VAL A 1085 -58.15 23.01 13.11
C VAL A 1085 -58.79 22.71 14.46
N LYS A 1086 -58.06 22.06 15.37
CA LYS A 1086 -58.55 21.75 16.74
C LYS A 1086 -58.12 22.78 17.78
N ASN A 1087 -57.33 23.77 17.39
CA ASN A 1087 -56.69 24.77 18.25
C ASN A 1087 -56.00 24.16 19.49
N LYS A 1088 -55.29 23.04 19.29
CA LYS A 1088 -54.55 22.33 20.35
C LYS A 1088 -53.06 22.58 20.22
N LYS A 1089 -52.40 22.87 21.34
CA LYS A 1089 -50.94 22.95 21.47
C LYS A 1089 -50.46 21.65 22.08
N LEU A 1090 -49.59 20.94 21.39
CA LEU A 1090 -49.12 19.61 21.75
C LEU A 1090 -47.59 19.59 21.80
N SER A 1091 -47.00 18.74 22.64
CA SER A 1091 -45.57 18.44 22.56
C SER A 1091 -45.23 17.69 21.26
N VAL A 1092 -43.94 17.58 20.94
CA VAL A 1092 -43.53 16.80 19.76
C VAL A 1092 -43.94 15.33 19.89
N GLU A 1093 -43.87 14.76 21.09
CA GLU A 1093 -44.32 13.38 21.34
C GLU A 1093 -45.83 13.21 21.19
N GLU A 1094 -46.61 14.14 21.73
CA GLU A 1094 -48.08 14.09 21.65
C GLU A 1094 -48.59 14.34 20.23
N SER A 1095 -47.94 15.24 19.49
CA SER A 1095 -48.28 15.54 18.09
C SER A 1095 -47.95 14.36 17.16
N ALA A 1096 -46.83 13.67 17.38
CA ALA A 1096 -46.50 12.43 16.67
C ALA A 1096 -47.50 11.31 17.02
N ALA A 1097 -47.87 11.15 18.30
CA ALA A 1097 -48.84 10.14 18.73
C ALA A 1097 -50.25 10.37 18.15
N GLN A 1098 -50.63 11.63 17.91
CA GLN A 1098 -51.91 12.00 17.31
C GLN A 1098 -51.87 12.09 15.77
N GLY A 1099 -50.73 11.77 15.15
CA GLY A 1099 -50.55 11.80 13.70
C GLY A 1099 -50.58 13.20 13.08
N LEU A 1100 -50.39 14.24 13.89
CA LEU A 1100 -50.24 15.63 13.42
C LEU A 1100 -48.87 15.85 12.78
N VAL A 1101 -47.88 15.05 13.19
CA VAL A 1101 -46.51 15.04 12.68
C VAL A 1101 -46.13 13.63 12.29
N GLY A 1102 -45.52 13.44 11.12
CA GLY A 1102 -45.02 12.14 10.69
C GLY A 1102 -43.88 11.63 11.57
N ASN A 1103 -43.88 10.32 11.87
CA ASN A 1103 -42.85 9.69 12.72
C ASN A 1103 -41.41 9.89 12.18
N GLU A 1104 -41.26 10.07 10.87
CA GLU A 1104 -39.98 10.37 10.21
C GLU A 1104 -39.34 11.69 10.69
N TRP A 1105 -40.17 12.63 11.16
CA TRP A 1105 -39.72 13.95 11.64
C TRP A 1105 -39.62 14.04 13.15
N LYS A 1106 -40.13 13.04 13.89
CA LYS A 1106 -40.16 13.03 15.35
C LYS A 1106 -38.78 13.32 15.96
N ASN A 1107 -37.73 12.63 15.51
CA ASN A 1107 -36.38 12.80 16.07
C ASN A 1107 -35.79 14.19 15.77
N LYS A 1108 -36.05 14.73 14.58
CA LYS A 1108 -35.59 16.08 14.21
C LYS A 1108 -36.36 17.17 14.97
N LEU A 1109 -37.66 16.97 15.21
CA LEU A 1109 -38.49 17.88 15.98
C LEU A 1109 -38.20 17.81 17.47
N LEU A 1110 -37.89 16.63 18.01
CA LEU A 1110 -37.38 16.48 19.39
C LEU A 1110 -36.04 17.22 19.57
N SER A 1111 -35.17 17.22 18.55
CA SER A 1111 -33.94 18.02 18.57
C SER A 1111 -34.22 19.53 18.58
N ALA A 1112 -35.26 19.97 17.87
CA ALA A 1112 -35.69 21.37 17.87
C ALA A 1112 -36.42 21.76 19.17
N GLU A 1113 -37.17 20.86 19.79
CA GLU A 1113 -37.84 21.05 21.09
C GLU A 1113 -36.82 21.25 22.23
N ARG A 1114 -35.60 20.72 22.08
CA ARG A 1114 -34.47 21.02 22.99
C ARG A 1114 -34.06 22.49 22.99
N ALA A 1115 -34.44 23.28 21.98
CA ALA A 1115 -34.29 24.73 22.03
C ALA A 1115 -35.13 25.38 23.13
N VAL A 1116 -36.15 24.68 23.63
CA VAL A 1116 -37.06 25.12 24.68
C VAL A 1116 -36.75 24.43 26.00
N THR A 1117 -36.49 23.12 25.98
CA THR A 1117 -36.20 22.33 27.19
C THR A 1117 -34.71 22.35 27.60
N GLY A 1118 -33.85 22.90 26.73
CA GLY A 1118 -32.39 22.97 26.90
C GLY A 1118 -31.62 21.78 26.32
N TYR A 1119 -30.40 22.06 25.91
CA TYR A 1119 -29.43 21.08 25.41
C TYR A 1119 -28.56 20.57 26.56
N LYS A 1120 -28.19 19.29 26.56
CA LYS A 1120 -27.21 18.76 27.53
C LYS A 1120 -25.79 18.95 27.00
N ASP A 1121 -24.95 19.62 27.78
CA ASP A 1121 -23.53 19.73 27.50
C ASP A 1121 -22.84 18.37 27.79
N PRO A 1122 -22.25 17.69 26.78
CA PRO A 1122 -21.64 16.38 26.97
C PRO A 1122 -20.40 16.40 27.89
N TYR A 1123 -19.79 17.56 28.11
CA TYR A 1123 -18.60 17.69 28.95
C TYR A 1123 -18.91 18.00 30.41
N THR A 1124 -20.01 18.71 30.67
CA THR A 1124 -20.38 19.15 32.02
C THR A 1124 -21.66 18.52 32.56
N GLY A 1125 -22.47 17.90 31.69
CA GLY A 1125 -23.78 17.33 32.02
C GLY A 1125 -24.87 18.38 32.27
N ASN A 1126 -24.53 19.67 32.23
CA ASN A 1126 -25.45 20.77 32.53
C ASN A 1126 -26.37 21.08 31.35
N THR A 1127 -27.57 21.55 31.66
CA THR A 1127 -28.52 22.07 30.68
C THR A 1127 -28.09 23.47 30.23
N ILE A 1128 -27.89 23.66 28.93
CA ILE A 1128 -27.48 24.91 28.30
C ILE A 1128 -28.52 25.37 27.27
N SER A 1129 -28.52 26.67 26.98
CA SER A 1129 -29.44 27.30 26.00
C SER A 1129 -29.10 26.95 24.55
N LEU A 1130 -30.04 27.22 23.64
CA LEU A 1130 -29.85 27.07 22.19
C LEU A 1130 -28.61 27.83 21.69
N PHE A 1131 -28.43 29.08 22.14
CA PHE A 1131 -27.28 29.89 21.76
C PHE A 1131 -25.95 29.36 22.30
N GLN A 1132 -25.93 28.85 23.52
CA GLN A 1132 -24.73 28.25 24.11
C GLN A 1132 -24.39 26.92 23.43
N ALA A 1133 -25.39 26.14 23.04
CA ALA A 1133 -25.20 24.93 22.23
C ALA A 1133 -24.63 25.26 20.85
N LEU A 1134 -25.07 26.38 20.25
CA LEU A 1134 -24.53 26.91 18.99
C LEU A 1134 -23.04 27.29 19.13
N LYS A 1135 -22.66 28.03 20.18
CA LYS A 1135 -21.26 28.42 20.43
C LYS A 1135 -20.33 27.24 20.72
N LYS A 1136 -20.88 26.08 21.10
CA LYS A 1136 -20.13 24.85 21.40
C LYS A 1136 -20.20 23.82 20.27
N ASP A 1137 -20.71 24.21 19.10
CA ASP A 1137 -20.89 23.35 17.92
C ASP A 1137 -21.70 22.06 18.20
N LEU A 1138 -22.58 22.08 19.21
CA LEU A 1138 -23.46 20.93 19.53
C LEU A 1138 -24.65 20.86 18.57
N ILE A 1139 -24.92 21.93 17.83
CA ILE A 1139 -25.95 22.04 16.80
C ILE A 1139 -25.36 22.71 15.57
N VAL A 1140 -25.84 22.31 14.39
CA VAL A 1140 -25.43 22.89 13.11
C VAL A 1140 -25.81 24.38 13.06
N LYS A 1141 -24.87 25.23 12.63
CA LYS A 1141 -24.99 26.69 12.68
C LYS A 1141 -26.28 27.22 12.06
N ASP A 1142 -26.57 26.85 10.81
CA ASP A 1142 -27.76 27.30 10.07
C ASP A 1142 -29.07 26.79 10.67
N HIS A 1143 -29.02 25.61 11.30
CA HIS A 1143 -30.19 25.10 12.04
C HIS A 1143 -30.43 25.92 13.30
N GLY A 1144 -29.39 26.22 14.09
CA GLY A 1144 -29.52 27.01 15.31
C GLY A 1144 -29.90 28.48 15.07
N ILE A 1145 -29.37 29.10 14.01
CA ILE A 1145 -29.73 30.47 13.58
C ILE A 1145 -31.24 30.56 13.31
N ARG A 1146 -31.79 29.64 12.51
CA ARG A 1146 -33.23 29.60 12.21
C ARG A 1146 -34.11 29.46 13.46
N LEU A 1147 -33.68 28.64 14.42
CA LEU A 1147 -34.42 28.45 15.66
C LEU A 1147 -34.36 29.68 16.58
N LEU A 1148 -33.21 30.38 16.64
CA LEU A 1148 -33.07 31.64 17.40
C LEU A 1148 -33.94 32.74 16.80
N GLU A 1149 -33.93 32.86 15.48
CA GLU A 1149 -34.75 33.82 14.75
C GLU A 1149 -36.25 33.59 15.01
N ALA A 1150 -36.70 32.33 14.93
CA ALA A 1150 -38.07 31.94 15.25
C ALA A 1150 -38.45 32.25 16.71
N GLN A 1151 -37.54 32.08 17.68
CA GLN A 1151 -37.78 32.45 19.08
C GLN A 1151 -37.94 33.97 19.24
N ILE A 1152 -37.06 34.79 18.64
CA ILE A 1152 -37.13 36.26 18.73
C ILE A 1152 -38.45 36.76 18.13
N ALA A 1153 -38.77 36.32 16.91
CA ALA A 1153 -39.99 36.72 16.20
C ALA A 1153 -41.30 36.32 16.93
N THR A 1154 -41.24 35.35 17.84
CA THR A 1154 -42.40 34.88 18.63
C THR A 1154 -42.43 35.38 20.07
N GLY A 1155 -41.62 36.39 20.41
CA GLY A 1155 -41.70 37.11 21.69
C GLY A 1155 -40.47 37.04 22.59
N GLY A 1156 -39.30 36.70 22.05
CA GLY A 1156 -38.01 36.73 22.75
C GLY A 1156 -37.38 35.35 22.99
N ILE A 1157 -36.10 35.36 23.39
CA ILE A 1157 -35.26 34.17 23.61
C ILE A 1157 -35.79 33.33 24.76
N ILE A 1158 -35.76 32.01 24.62
CA ILE A 1158 -36.26 31.10 25.66
C ILE A 1158 -35.15 30.78 26.66
N ASP A 1159 -35.45 30.98 27.94
CA ASP A 1159 -34.63 30.47 29.05
C ASP A 1159 -34.97 28.98 29.26
N PRO A 1160 -34.03 28.04 29.00
CA PRO A 1160 -34.30 26.62 29.05
C PRO A 1160 -34.47 26.07 30.47
N VAL A 1161 -33.99 26.79 31.50
CA VAL A 1161 -34.04 26.34 32.90
C VAL A 1161 -35.39 26.66 33.51
N TYR A 1162 -35.93 27.84 33.19
CA TYR A 1162 -37.18 28.33 33.75
C TYR A 1162 -38.34 28.33 32.76
N SER A 1163 -38.10 27.87 31.53
CA SER A 1163 -39.10 27.65 30.46
C SER A 1163 -40.00 28.86 30.19
N HIS A 1164 -39.45 30.07 30.23
CA HIS A 1164 -40.14 31.31 29.86
C HIS A 1164 -39.27 32.16 28.91
N ARG A 1165 -39.91 33.09 28.21
CA ARG A 1165 -39.24 34.00 27.30
C ARG A 1165 -38.63 35.16 28.07
N VAL A 1166 -37.40 35.50 27.74
CA VAL A 1166 -36.67 36.65 28.28
C VAL A 1166 -36.49 37.70 27.18
N PRO A 1167 -36.59 39.00 27.51
CA PRO A 1167 -36.19 40.07 26.60
C PRO A 1167 -34.71 39.92 26.20
N VAL A 1168 -34.37 40.41 25.02
CA VAL A 1168 -33.02 40.31 24.42
C VAL A 1168 -31.96 40.89 25.35
N GLU A 1169 -32.25 41.99 26.04
CA GLU A 1169 -31.32 42.63 26.99
C GLU A 1169 -31.04 41.75 28.22
N VAL A 1170 -32.03 40.98 28.66
CA VAL A 1170 -31.89 40.03 29.77
C VAL A 1170 -31.17 38.75 29.30
N ALA A 1171 -31.38 38.35 28.05
CA ALA A 1171 -30.68 37.23 27.43
C ALA A 1171 -29.17 37.48 27.30
N TYR A 1172 -28.76 38.71 27.00
CA TYR A 1172 -27.34 39.13 26.99
C TYR A 1172 -26.68 38.94 28.35
N GLN A 1173 -27.33 39.41 29.42
CA GLN A 1173 -26.80 39.31 30.78
C GLN A 1173 -26.66 37.85 31.25
N ARG A 1174 -27.56 36.97 30.80
CA ARG A 1174 -27.54 35.53 31.13
C ARG A 1174 -26.68 34.69 30.19
N GLY A 1175 -26.10 35.30 29.15
CA GLY A 1175 -25.30 34.60 28.13
C GLY A 1175 -26.11 33.61 27.30
N TYR A 1176 -27.43 33.81 27.18
CA TYR A 1176 -28.33 33.04 26.33
C TYR A 1176 -28.49 33.65 24.94
N PHE A 1177 -27.90 34.82 24.72
CA PHE A 1177 -27.81 35.52 23.45
C PHE A 1177 -26.70 36.57 23.53
N ASP A 1178 -26.24 37.16 22.41
CA ASP A 1178 -25.30 38.28 22.42
C ASP A 1178 -25.55 39.31 21.30
N GLU A 1179 -24.90 40.46 21.42
CA GLU A 1179 -25.10 41.62 20.54
C GLU A 1179 -24.59 41.36 19.11
N GLU A 1180 -23.53 40.56 18.96
CA GLU A 1180 -22.99 40.15 17.65
C GLU A 1180 -24.00 39.27 16.91
N MET A 1181 -24.59 38.28 17.57
CA MET A 1181 -25.63 37.43 16.99
C MET A 1181 -26.91 38.20 16.69
N ASN A 1182 -27.25 39.21 17.49
CA ASN A 1182 -28.40 40.08 17.22
C ASN A 1182 -28.18 40.92 15.95
N GLN A 1183 -26.97 41.45 15.75
CA GLN A 1183 -26.62 42.14 14.50
C GLN A 1183 -26.70 41.21 13.28
N ILE A 1184 -26.28 39.95 13.43
CA ILE A 1184 -26.38 38.94 12.36
C ILE A 1184 -27.85 38.64 12.03
N LEU A 1185 -28.73 38.52 13.01
CA LEU A 1185 -30.15 38.25 12.78
C LEU A 1185 -30.94 39.48 12.30
N ASP A 1186 -30.47 40.69 12.60
CA ASP A 1186 -31.08 41.95 12.16
C ASP A 1186 -30.72 42.31 10.70
N ASP A 1187 -29.63 41.75 10.15
CA ASP A 1187 -29.22 41.93 8.75
C ASP A 1187 -29.76 40.79 7.84
N PRO A 1188 -30.67 41.08 6.88
CA PRO A 1188 -31.28 40.06 6.03
C PRO A 1188 -30.36 39.62 4.86
N ASP A 1189 -29.21 39.03 5.19
CA ASP A 1189 -28.32 38.30 4.27
C ASP A 1189 -28.87 36.90 3.90
N ASP A 1190 -28.27 36.21 2.92
CA ASP A 1190 -28.75 34.89 2.43
C ASP A 1190 -28.70 33.81 3.55
N ASP A 1191 -27.74 33.92 4.46
CA ASP A 1191 -27.54 32.98 5.57
C ASP A 1191 -28.65 33.04 6.64
N THR A 1192 -29.41 34.14 6.74
CA THR A 1192 -30.54 34.28 7.69
C THR A 1192 -31.90 33.96 7.07
N LYS A 1193 -31.98 33.83 5.74
CA LYS A 1193 -33.22 33.50 5.01
C LYS A 1193 -33.48 32.00 4.98
N GLY A 1194 -33.64 31.43 6.16
CA GLY A 1194 -33.76 29.99 6.34
C GLY A 1194 -35.16 29.39 6.15
N PHE A 1195 -36.15 30.19 5.76
CA PHE A 1195 -37.55 29.79 5.57
C PHE A 1195 -38.03 30.09 4.15
N PHE A 1196 -38.99 29.33 3.63
CA PHE A 1196 -39.42 29.45 2.22
C PHE A 1196 -40.88 29.90 2.11
N ASP A 1197 -41.17 30.94 1.30
CA ASP A 1197 -42.55 31.30 0.93
C ASP A 1197 -42.98 30.59 -0.36
N PRO A 1198 -43.96 29.67 -0.30
CA PRO A 1198 -44.46 28.94 -1.47
C PRO A 1198 -45.18 29.81 -2.51
N ASN A 1199 -45.70 30.98 -2.13
CA ASN A 1199 -46.43 31.83 -3.08
C ASN A 1199 -45.50 32.60 -4.02
N THR A 1200 -44.32 33.01 -3.52
CA THR A 1200 -43.33 33.77 -4.30
C THR A 1200 -42.11 32.95 -4.67
N GLN A 1201 -41.94 31.75 -4.10
CA GLN A 1201 -40.77 30.88 -4.23
C GLN A 1201 -39.46 31.54 -3.76
N GLU A 1202 -39.54 32.40 -2.75
CA GLU A 1202 -38.40 33.13 -2.19
C GLU A 1202 -38.01 32.56 -0.82
N ASN A 1203 -36.71 32.53 -0.55
CA ASN A 1203 -36.18 32.34 0.80
C ASN A 1203 -36.36 33.66 1.58
N LEU A 1204 -36.93 33.56 2.78
CA LEU A 1204 -37.27 34.65 3.68
C LEU A 1204 -36.78 34.34 5.09
N THR A 1205 -36.69 35.39 5.89
CA THR A 1205 -36.57 35.25 7.35
C THR A 1205 -37.92 34.79 7.92
N TYR A 1206 -37.93 34.16 9.10
CA TYR A 1206 -39.16 33.76 9.77
C TYR A 1206 -40.10 34.95 10.01
N LEU A 1207 -39.56 36.11 10.39
CA LEU A 1207 -40.36 37.33 10.60
C LEU A 1207 -41.09 37.76 9.31
N GLN A 1208 -40.37 37.80 8.19
CA GLN A 1208 -40.93 38.13 6.88
C GLN A 1208 -42.02 37.12 6.45
N LEU A 1209 -41.85 35.84 6.76
CA LEU A 1209 -42.86 34.81 6.47
C LEU A 1209 -44.11 34.97 7.35
N VAL A 1210 -43.95 35.34 8.62
CA VAL A 1210 -45.08 35.61 9.53
C VAL A 1210 -45.85 36.87 9.12
N GLU A 1211 -45.19 37.91 8.62
CA GLU A 1211 -45.86 39.12 8.11
C GLU A 1211 -46.77 38.84 6.91
N ARG A 1212 -46.45 37.80 6.12
CA ARG A 1212 -47.28 37.33 4.99
C ARG A 1212 -48.44 36.43 5.43
N CYS A 1213 -48.56 36.10 6.71
CA CYS A 1213 -49.66 35.31 7.25
C CYS A 1213 -50.89 36.17 7.59
N VAL A 1214 -52.08 35.61 7.43
CA VAL A 1214 -53.34 36.22 7.85
C VAL A 1214 -53.71 35.69 9.23
N ARG A 1215 -54.10 36.58 10.14
CA ARG A 1215 -54.51 36.19 11.48
C ARG A 1215 -55.97 35.76 11.48
N ASP A 1216 -56.22 34.53 11.91
CA ASP A 1216 -57.58 34.04 12.13
C ASP A 1216 -58.17 34.73 13.38
N PRO A 1217 -59.29 35.48 13.25
CA PRO A 1217 -59.89 36.20 14.37
C PRO A 1217 -60.47 35.28 15.45
N ASP A 1218 -60.83 34.03 15.14
CA ASP A 1218 -61.46 33.11 16.08
C ASP A 1218 -60.42 32.32 16.91
N THR A 1219 -59.31 31.91 16.31
CA THR A 1219 -58.23 31.16 16.99
C THR A 1219 -57.05 32.02 17.41
N GLY A 1220 -56.91 33.22 16.84
CA GLY A 1220 -55.79 34.14 17.04
C GLY A 1220 -54.47 33.68 16.40
N LEU A 1221 -54.48 32.57 15.65
CA LEU A 1221 -53.31 31.98 14.98
C LEU A 1221 -52.97 32.70 13.66
N SER A 1222 -51.69 32.79 13.34
CA SER A 1222 -51.22 33.29 12.04
C SER A 1222 -51.18 32.15 11.03
N LEU A 1223 -52.01 32.24 9.99
CA LEU A 1223 -52.14 31.24 8.93
C LEU A 1223 -51.60 31.80 7.61
N LEU A 1224 -50.60 31.12 7.03
CA LEU A 1224 -50.07 31.47 5.71
C LEU A 1224 -51.12 31.13 4.63
N SER A 1225 -51.54 32.12 3.87
CA SER A 1225 -52.50 31.93 2.77
C SER A 1225 -51.78 31.32 1.57
N LEU A 1226 -52.22 30.17 1.08
CA LEU A 1226 -51.65 29.52 -0.10
C LEU A 1226 -52.56 29.75 -1.30
N ASN A 1227 -52.01 30.31 -2.38
CA ASN A 1227 -52.68 30.33 -3.67
C ASN A 1227 -52.61 28.94 -4.30
N LYS A 1228 -53.75 28.43 -4.77
CA LYS A 1228 -53.86 27.08 -5.34
C LYS A 1228 -53.36 26.98 -6.77
#